data_AF-A0A848G1B0-F1
#
_entry.id   AF-A0A848G1B0-F1
#
_cell.length_a   1.000
_cell.length_b   1.000
_cell.length_c   1.000
_cell.angle_alpha   90.00
_cell.angle_beta   90.00
_cell.angle_gamma   90.00
#
_symmetry.space_group_name_H-M   'P 1'
#
loop_
_entity.id
_entity.type
_entity.pdbx_description
1 polymer ?
#
loop_
_entity_poly.entity_id
_entity_poly.type
_entity_poly.pdbx_seq_one_letter_code
_entity_poly.pdbx_strand_id
1 'polypeptide(L)'
;MLALGLANDNALKGAFASGNFTQVTAAAIAEADSKLLDAYQAELGKRPASLRNAVFVPATAVSEGDETDRLLGMIDLQPSGGGFGTYNRLPDRIQADSLSTRTYDGSSDDLLTAGLGKTGLGAAAAPAYANPASPTAAELRRNAIYNNYRALVDANKATGGYGSLYGPNIDVNGGDTLGEGRIAGTETIAFSGDDSGKRLVTLMVQVPNSFDPTKPCIVTATSSGSRGVYGAIGTAGEWGLKHGCAVAYSDKGSGNGMHDLARDTVNLIDGTVSTASAAGKRAHFAADLSKNQLDAFNLAFPNRIAYKHAHSQQNPEKDWGHTTLDAVTFAFYVLNEKYGTANGAGKKSRTLRPSNTLVIASSASNGAGAALLAAEQDHWGLIDGVAVSEPQIQPKDVSGLSIKQGNASVPTIGKPLIDYFTYANLYQPCAALATAATGSPGAGLIAFYASNRCTALKAKGLLSGATLQAQADEALQKLHNYGWAAEHDLYHASHHALATPSIVVTYLNTLGRFSVTDNVCGFSFASTVGAAGASLGNVTAISAAVQAGIFANGNGVPPTAGINLVYNDATGGAKRDVLAVSPSTGLADAALDGALCARALVTGTDPVSGSALTGTLLAQSERVKKGIAEVQATGSLGGKPAVIVAGRSDTLIPVNQASRAYFGASRKADGNNSKLRYYEVTNAQHFDAFIDNAALPGYDSNLIPLHVYFNQAMDLMYAHLRNGTALPDSQVIHTTPRGGTAGSAPAISAANLPAIAGSPTADKLISYSNGTVSIPD
;
A
#
# COMPACT_ATOMS: atom_id res chain seq x y z
N MET A 1 -8.96 -40.46 -14.51
CA MET A 1 -8.78 -40.58 -15.98
C MET A 1 -7.39 -41.12 -16.35
N LEU A 2 -6.29 -40.46 -15.96
CA LEU A 2 -4.94 -40.90 -16.35
C LEU A 2 -4.58 -42.33 -15.88
N ALA A 3 -4.89 -42.67 -14.61
CA ALA A 3 -4.70 -44.02 -14.08
C ALA A 3 -5.58 -45.10 -14.76
N LEU A 4 -6.59 -44.69 -15.52
CA LEU A 4 -7.46 -45.55 -16.33
C LEU A 4 -7.05 -45.54 -17.82
N GLY A 5 -6.03 -44.77 -18.21
CA GLY A 5 -5.66 -44.57 -19.62
C GLY A 5 -6.71 -43.84 -20.46
N LEU A 6 -7.59 -43.05 -19.84
CA LEU A 6 -8.72 -42.40 -20.51
C LEU A 6 -8.40 -40.95 -20.88
N ALA A 7 -8.91 -40.53 -22.04
CA ALA A 7 -8.62 -39.21 -22.62
C ALA A 7 -9.72 -38.15 -22.42
N ASN A 8 -10.94 -38.53 -22.00
CA ASN A 8 -12.04 -37.59 -21.80
C ASN A 8 -13.15 -38.14 -20.90
N ASP A 9 -14.08 -37.27 -20.51
CA ASP A 9 -15.20 -37.58 -19.60
C ASP A 9 -16.18 -38.62 -20.18
N ASN A 10 -16.36 -38.67 -21.50
CA ASN A 10 -17.23 -39.69 -22.12
C ASN A 10 -16.62 -41.09 -21.98
N ALA A 11 -15.30 -41.21 -22.17
CA ALA A 11 -14.57 -42.45 -21.93
C ALA A 11 -14.60 -42.82 -20.43
N LEU A 12 -14.54 -41.82 -19.52
CA LEU A 12 -14.71 -42.04 -18.09
C LEU A 12 -16.09 -42.59 -17.72
N LYS A 13 -17.16 -41.99 -18.24
CA LYS A 13 -18.53 -42.47 -18.05
C LYS A 13 -18.70 -43.90 -18.58
N GLY A 14 -18.14 -44.19 -19.76
CA GLY A 14 -18.11 -45.54 -20.32
C GLY A 14 -17.36 -46.55 -19.45
N ALA A 15 -16.19 -46.16 -18.92
CA ALA A 15 -15.42 -46.99 -17.99
C ALA A 15 -16.15 -47.22 -16.66
N PHE A 16 -16.90 -46.24 -16.17
CA PHE A 16 -17.71 -46.38 -14.96
C PHE A 16 -18.89 -47.32 -15.20
N ALA A 17 -19.62 -47.15 -16.30
CA ALA A 17 -20.74 -48.00 -16.68
C ALA A 17 -20.34 -49.47 -16.94
N SER A 18 -19.10 -49.71 -17.40
CA SER A 18 -18.57 -51.05 -17.68
C SER A 18 -17.86 -51.70 -16.50
N GLY A 19 -17.72 -51.03 -15.35
CA GLY A 19 -17.00 -51.58 -14.18
C GLY A 19 -15.48 -51.56 -14.30
N ASN A 20 -14.91 -51.01 -15.37
CA ASN A 20 -13.47 -50.98 -15.63
C ASN A 20 -12.66 -50.20 -14.58
N PHE A 21 -13.31 -49.37 -13.77
CA PHE A 21 -12.68 -48.69 -12.64
C PHE A 21 -12.12 -49.67 -11.58
N THR A 22 -12.61 -50.90 -11.54
CA THR A 22 -12.11 -51.96 -10.64
C THR A 22 -10.72 -52.47 -11.00
N GLN A 23 -10.20 -52.13 -12.19
CA GLN A 23 -8.88 -52.55 -12.67
C GLN A 23 -7.75 -51.54 -12.35
N VAL A 24 -8.05 -50.42 -11.68
CA VAL A 24 -7.04 -49.42 -11.32
C VAL A 24 -6.14 -49.96 -10.20
N THR A 25 -4.85 -50.13 -10.50
CA THR A 25 -3.87 -50.60 -9.52
C THR A 25 -3.27 -49.43 -8.73
N ALA A 26 -2.74 -49.72 -7.54
CA ALA A 26 -1.98 -48.74 -6.75
C ALA A 26 -0.78 -48.17 -7.54
N ALA A 27 -0.14 -48.98 -8.38
CA ALA A 27 0.95 -48.56 -9.25
C ALA A 27 0.48 -47.56 -10.32
N ALA A 28 -0.66 -47.81 -10.98
CA ALA A 28 -1.23 -46.88 -11.96
C ALA A 28 -1.63 -45.54 -11.33
N ILE A 29 -2.10 -45.55 -10.08
CA ILE A 29 -2.38 -44.32 -9.32
C ILE A 29 -1.08 -43.57 -9.00
N ALA A 30 -0.04 -44.27 -8.54
CA ALA A 30 1.26 -43.65 -8.23
C ALA A 30 1.92 -43.06 -9.48
N GLU A 31 1.85 -43.74 -10.63
CA GLU A 31 2.35 -43.21 -11.90
C GLU A 31 1.56 -41.96 -12.33
N ALA A 32 0.24 -41.99 -12.21
CA ALA A 32 -0.60 -40.83 -12.53
C ALA A 32 -0.31 -39.62 -11.63
N ASP A 33 -0.12 -39.87 -10.32
CA ASP A 33 0.28 -38.83 -9.36
C ASP A 33 1.66 -38.26 -9.71
N SER A 34 2.64 -39.10 -10.05
CA SER A 34 3.96 -38.64 -10.48
C SER A 34 3.88 -37.73 -11.71
N LYS A 35 3.09 -38.11 -12.74
CA LYS A 35 2.89 -37.30 -13.94
C LYS A 35 2.19 -35.97 -13.68
N LEU A 36 1.27 -35.94 -12.71
CA LEU A 36 0.63 -34.71 -12.26
C LEU A 36 1.66 -33.78 -11.60
N LEU A 37 2.49 -34.33 -10.72
CA LEU A 37 3.56 -33.59 -10.05
C LEU A 37 4.64 -33.11 -11.03
N ASP A 38 4.95 -33.88 -12.07
CA ASP A 38 5.84 -33.48 -13.17
C ASP A 38 5.25 -32.26 -13.91
N ALA A 39 3.94 -32.26 -14.17
CA ALA A 39 3.27 -31.13 -14.82
C ALA A 39 3.28 -29.87 -13.95
N TYR A 40 3.00 -29.99 -12.64
CA TYR A 40 3.14 -28.86 -11.71
C TYR A 40 4.59 -28.38 -11.60
N GLN A 41 5.57 -29.28 -11.55
CA GLN A 41 6.97 -28.90 -11.53
C GLN A 41 7.38 -28.14 -12.80
N ALA A 42 6.86 -28.53 -13.96
CA ALA A 42 7.10 -27.84 -15.23
C ALA A 42 6.40 -26.46 -15.31
N GLU A 43 5.40 -26.21 -14.48
CA GLU A 43 4.73 -24.91 -14.38
C GLU A 43 5.40 -24.01 -13.35
N LEU A 44 5.72 -24.54 -12.17
CA LEU A 44 6.24 -23.79 -11.03
C LEU A 44 7.76 -23.71 -10.98
N GLY A 45 8.47 -24.56 -11.74
CA GLY A 45 9.91 -24.78 -11.59
C GLY A 45 10.29 -25.61 -10.35
N LYS A 46 9.35 -25.82 -9.41
CA LYS A 46 9.52 -26.61 -8.19
C LYS A 46 8.47 -27.70 -8.09
N ARG A 47 8.88 -28.90 -7.69
CA ARG A 47 7.96 -30.03 -7.50
C ARG A 47 7.17 -29.87 -6.19
N PRO A 48 5.82 -29.80 -6.23
CA PRO A 48 5.02 -29.79 -5.01
C PRO A 48 5.00 -31.17 -4.33
N ALA A 49 4.52 -31.20 -3.08
CA ALA A 49 4.16 -32.46 -2.43
C ALA A 49 2.96 -33.12 -3.17
N SER A 50 2.81 -34.44 -3.01
CA SER A 50 1.65 -35.16 -3.57
C SER A 50 0.35 -34.54 -3.06
N LEU A 51 -0.50 -34.10 -3.99
CA LEU A 51 -1.83 -33.55 -3.70
C LEU A 51 -2.77 -34.59 -3.07
N ARG A 52 -2.43 -35.88 -3.16
CA ARG A 52 -3.18 -36.95 -2.49
C ARG A 52 -3.06 -36.90 -0.96
N ASN A 53 -1.96 -36.35 -0.45
CA ASN A 53 -1.66 -36.27 0.97
C ASN A 53 -1.52 -34.83 1.45
N ALA A 54 -1.64 -33.84 0.55
CA ALA A 54 -1.58 -32.45 0.91
C ALA A 54 -2.82 -32.09 1.75
N VAL A 55 -2.59 -31.58 2.95
CA VAL A 55 -3.62 -30.90 3.73
C VAL A 55 -3.57 -29.44 3.32
N PHE A 56 -4.71 -28.92 2.87
CA PHE A 56 -4.82 -27.52 2.51
C PHE A 56 -6.11 -26.89 3.05
N VAL A 57 -6.09 -25.58 3.19
CA VAL A 57 -7.24 -24.76 3.58
C VAL A 57 -7.87 -24.20 2.31
N PRO A 58 -9.07 -24.67 1.92
CA PRO A 58 -9.75 -24.11 0.75
C PRO A 58 -10.23 -22.68 1.02
N ALA A 59 -10.34 -21.88 -0.03
CA ALA A 59 -11.01 -20.59 0.06
C ALA A 59 -12.50 -20.75 0.44
N THR A 60 -13.03 -19.78 1.18
CA THR A 60 -14.44 -19.70 1.59
C THR A 60 -14.89 -18.24 1.57
N ALA A 61 -16.19 -17.99 1.80
CA ALA A 61 -16.71 -16.62 1.94
C ALA A 61 -16.12 -15.82 3.13
N VAL A 62 -15.33 -16.44 4.02
CA VAL A 62 -14.72 -15.76 5.18
C VAL A 62 -13.22 -15.98 5.31
N SER A 63 -12.60 -16.78 4.43
CA SER A 63 -11.17 -17.12 4.43
C SER A 63 -10.63 -17.18 3.01
N GLU A 64 -9.44 -16.62 2.77
CA GLU A 64 -8.80 -16.52 1.45
C GLU A 64 -8.20 -17.85 0.94
N GLY A 65 -8.32 -18.93 1.71
CA GLY A 65 -7.64 -20.20 1.44
C GLY A 65 -6.12 -20.09 1.63
N ASP A 66 -5.42 -21.22 1.53
CA ASP A 66 -3.95 -21.23 1.53
C ASP A 66 -3.38 -21.23 0.11
N GLU A 67 -2.05 -21.33 -0.01
CA GLU A 67 -1.40 -21.30 -1.32
C GLU A 67 -1.66 -22.54 -2.18
N THR A 68 -1.98 -23.70 -1.58
CA THR A 68 -2.27 -24.90 -2.36
C THR A 68 -3.62 -24.75 -3.06
N ASP A 69 -4.62 -24.17 -2.39
CA ASP A 69 -5.91 -23.82 -3.01
C ASP A 69 -5.71 -22.94 -4.26
N ARG A 70 -4.86 -21.92 -4.16
CA ARG A 70 -4.53 -21.02 -5.28
C ARG A 70 -3.85 -21.72 -6.43
N LEU A 71 -2.91 -22.61 -6.12
CA LEU A 71 -2.23 -23.41 -7.13
C LEU A 71 -3.23 -24.22 -7.96
N LEU A 72 -4.23 -24.81 -7.31
CA LEU A 72 -5.27 -25.60 -7.97
C LEU A 72 -6.17 -24.71 -8.86
N GLY A 73 -6.40 -23.46 -8.47
CA GLY A 73 -7.18 -22.50 -9.25
C GLY A 73 -6.44 -21.82 -10.41
N MET A 74 -5.11 -21.92 -10.48
CA MET A 74 -4.28 -21.19 -11.46
C MET A 74 -4.15 -21.90 -12.82
N ILE A 75 -4.23 -23.24 -12.85
CA ILE A 75 -3.85 -24.05 -14.01
C ILE A 75 -4.94 -25.10 -14.29
N ASP A 76 -5.42 -25.17 -15.53
CA ASP A 76 -6.28 -26.27 -15.99
C ASP A 76 -5.40 -27.38 -16.58
N LEU A 77 -5.07 -28.37 -15.74
CA LEU A 77 -4.34 -29.57 -16.15
C LEU A 77 -5.29 -30.63 -16.68
N GLN A 78 -5.21 -30.92 -17.98
CA GLN A 78 -6.05 -31.92 -18.64
C GLN A 78 -5.23 -33.13 -19.10
N PRO A 79 -5.68 -34.38 -18.83
CA PRO A 79 -5.05 -35.58 -19.38
C PRO A 79 -4.90 -35.50 -20.90
N SER A 80 -3.68 -35.67 -21.41
CA SER A 80 -3.40 -35.65 -22.85
C SER A 80 -2.15 -36.46 -23.17
N GLY A 81 -2.22 -37.32 -24.20
CA GLY A 81 -1.05 -38.01 -24.76
C GLY A 81 -0.19 -38.80 -23.77
N GLY A 82 -0.77 -39.37 -22.71
CA GLY A 82 -0.04 -40.09 -21.66
C GLY A 82 0.55 -39.22 -20.54
N GLY A 83 0.30 -37.90 -20.54
CA GLY A 83 0.65 -36.92 -19.51
C GLY A 83 -0.45 -35.86 -19.34
N PHE A 84 -0.09 -34.59 -19.14
CA PHE A 84 -1.03 -33.48 -18.98
C PHE A 84 -0.74 -32.33 -19.96
N GLY A 85 -1.79 -31.79 -20.59
CA GLY A 85 -1.78 -30.48 -21.22
C GLY A 85 -2.13 -29.39 -20.20
N THR A 86 -1.45 -28.25 -20.30
CA THR A 86 -1.60 -27.10 -19.38
C THR A 86 -2.34 -25.97 -20.09
N TYR A 87 -3.56 -25.68 -19.65
CA TYR A 87 -4.41 -24.66 -20.25
C TYR A 87 -4.63 -23.47 -19.31
N ASN A 88 -4.80 -22.30 -19.92
CA ASN A 88 -5.09 -21.06 -19.22
C ASN A 88 -6.49 -21.13 -18.62
N ARG A 89 -6.61 -20.71 -17.36
CA ARG A 89 -7.86 -20.65 -16.62
C ARG A 89 -7.89 -19.32 -15.89
N LEU A 90 -9.06 -18.67 -15.93
CA LEU A 90 -9.29 -17.51 -15.08
C LEU A 90 -9.22 -17.96 -13.61
N PRO A 91 -8.35 -17.38 -12.78
CA PRO A 91 -8.25 -17.80 -11.38
C PRO A 91 -9.60 -17.68 -10.68
N ASP A 92 -9.98 -18.67 -9.88
CA ASP A 92 -11.36 -18.84 -9.40
C ASP A 92 -11.92 -17.64 -8.59
N ARG A 93 -11.05 -16.89 -7.93
CA ARG A 93 -11.38 -15.65 -7.19
C ARG A 93 -11.67 -14.44 -8.07
N ILE A 94 -11.29 -14.47 -9.35
CA ILE A 94 -11.52 -13.34 -10.26
C ILE A 94 -12.96 -13.42 -10.76
N GLN A 95 -13.71 -12.37 -10.48
CA GLN A 95 -15.11 -12.29 -10.89
C GLN A 95 -15.20 -12.06 -12.40
N ALA A 96 -15.56 -13.10 -13.14
CA ALA A 96 -15.58 -13.10 -14.59
C ALA A 96 -16.48 -12.01 -15.20
N ASP A 97 -17.57 -11.65 -14.53
CA ASP A 97 -18.50 -10.60 -14.94
C ASP A 97 -17.98 -9.17 -14.72
N SER A 98 -16.90 -9.02 -13.93
CA SER A 98 -16.20 -7.75 -13.73
C SER A 98 -15.03 -7.53 -14.70
N LEU A 99 -14.62 -8.58 -15.43
CA LEU A 99 -13.45 -8.55 -16.30
C LEU A 99 -13.66 -7.59 -17.48
N SER A 100 -12.79 -6.58 -17.61
CA SER A 100 -12.82 -5.64 -18.74
C SER A 100 -11.42 -5.43 -19.29
N THR A 101 -11.27 -5.49 -20.62
CA THR A 101 -10.00 -5.21 -21.30
C THR A 101 -10.16 -4.03 -22.25
N ARG A 102 -9.22 -3.08 -22.20
CA ARG A 102 -9.14 -1.93 -23.10
C ARG A 102 -7.78 -1.85 -23.77
N THR A 103 -7.74 -1.31 -24.99
CA THR A 103 -6.51 -1.06 -25.74
C THR A 103 -6.30 0.44 -25.88
N TYR A 104 -5.06 0.89 -25.70
CA TYR A 104 -4.63 2.28 -25.77
C TYR A 104 -3.58 2.46 -26.86
N ASP A 105 -3.70 3.53 -27.62
CA ASP A 105 -2.93 3.78 -28.85
C ASP A 105 -1.53 4.37 -28.59
N GLY A 106 -1.28 4.88 -27.37
CA GLY A 106 -0.04 5.59 -27.03
C GLY A 106 0.03 7.01 -27.60
N SER A 107 -1.07 7.53 -28.14
CA SER A 107 -1.14 8.85 -28.77
C SER A 107 -2.16 9.75 -28.08
N SER A 108 -3.43 9.36 -28.10
CA SER A 108 -4.56 10.08 -27.50
C SER A 108 -4.82 9.61 -26.07
N ASP A 109 -4.49 8.36 -25.78
CA ASP A 109 -4.54 7.73 -24.46
C ASP A 109 -3.45 6.65 -24.37
N ASP A 110 -2.97 6.37 -23.17
CA ASP A 110 -1.86 5.46 -22.95
C ASP A 110 -1.91 4.82 -21.56
N LEU A 111 -1.10 3.78 -21.35
CA LEU A 111 -1.09 3.00 -20.11
C LEU A 111 -0.57 3.81 -18.91
N LEU A 112 0.45 4.66 -19.12
CA LEU A 112 1.18 5.35 -18.06
C LEU A 112 0.58 6.71 -17.72
N THR A 113 0.24 7.50 -18.73
CA THR A 113 -0.11 8.92 -18.54
C THR A 113 -1.57 9.24 -18.88
N ALA A 114 -2.35 8.27 -19.36
CA ALA A 114 -3.71 8.48 -19.85
C ALA A 114 -3.84 9.59 -20.92
N GLY A 115 -2.84 9.69 -21.79
CA GLY A 115 -2.71 10.70 -22.85
C GLY A 115 -2.06 12.01 -22.42
N LEU A 116 -1.75 12.20 -21.13
CA LEU A 116 -1.22 13.47 -20.60
C LEU A 116 0.22 13.76 -21.01
N GLY A 117 1.03 12.73 -21.16
CA GLY A 117 2.49 12.83 -21.31
C GLY A 117 3.18 13.44 -20.08
N LYS A 118 4.51 13.59 -20.16
CA LYS A 118 5.29 14.28 -19.12
C LYS A 118 4.74 15.68 -18.84
N THR A 119 4.28 16.37 -19.88
CA THR A 119 3.85 17.76 -19.79
C THR A 119 2.55 17.88 -19.00
N GLY A 120 1.56 17.03 -19.30
CA GLY A 120 0.29 17.03 -18.57
C GLY A 120 0.41 16.50 -17.14
N LEU A 121 1.29 15.54 -16.87
CA LEU A 121 1.58 15.08 -15.51
C LEU A 121 2.33 16.12 -14.67
N GLY A 122 3.17 16.96 -15.31
CA GLY A 122 3.86 18.08 -14.67
C GLY A 122 3.00 19.32 -14.46
N ALA A 123 1.79 19.38 -15.01
CA ALA A 123 0.88 20.51 -14.83
C ALA A 123 0.49 20.66 -13.35
N ALA A 124 0.18 21.89 -12.93
CA ALA A 124 -0.23 22.17 -11.54
C ALA A 124 -1.66 21.70 -11.23
N ALA A 125 -2.51 21.56 -12.26
CA ALA A 125 -3.90 21.16 -12.13
C ALA A 125 -4.21 19.98 -13.05
N ALA A 126 -5.05 19.07 -12.56
CA ALA A 126 -5.60 17.98 -13.36
C ALA A 126 -6.50 18.53 -14.48
N PRO A 127 -6.69 17.77 -15.58
CA PRO A 127 -7.69 18.10 -16.58
C PRO A 127 -9.08 18.30 -15.97
N ALA A 128 -9.79 19.32 -16.45
CA ALA A 128 -11.19 19.53 -16.10
C ALA A 128 -12.09 18.47 -16.73
N TYR A 129 -13.13 18.07 -16.01
CA TYR A 129 -14.20 17.23 -16.55
C TYR A 129 -15.12 18.06 -17.44
N ALA A 130 -15.59 17.49 -18.55
CA ALA A 130 -16.60 18.11 -19.40
C ALA A 130 -17.91 18.37 -18.63
N ASN A 131 -18.29 17.43 -17.75
CA ASN A 131 -19.36 17.60 -16.78
C ASN A 131 -18.89 17.19 -15.39
N PRO A 132 -18.54 18.15 -14.51
CA PRO A 132 -18.07 17.83 -13.16
C PRO A 132 -19.05 17.07 -12.26
N ALA A 133 -20.35 17.11 -12.56
CA ALA A 133 -21.37 16.37 -11.80
C ALA A 133 -21.54 14.92 -12.28
N SER A 134 -21.00 14.58 -13.45
CA SER A 134 -21.07 13.25 -14.05
C SER A 134 -19.89 13.03 -15.01
N PRO A 135 -18.65 12.93 -14.48
CA PRO A 135 -17.49 12.64 -15.31
C PRO A 135 -17.58 11.21 -15.85
N THR A 136 -17.07 11.03 -17.05
CA THR A 136 -16.99 9.70 -17.68
C THR A 136 -15.92 8.85 -16.99
N ALA A 137 -16.04 7.52 -17.12
CA ALA A 137 -15.03 6.58 -16.64
C ALA A 137 -13.62 6.88 -17.21
N ALA A 138 -13.51 7.35 -18.46
CA ALA A 138 -12.25 7.71 -19.08
C ALA A 138 -11.63 8.98 -18.47
N GLU A 139 -12.44 10.00 -18.19
CA GLU A 139 -11.99 11.21 -17.49
C GLU A 139 -11.56 10.90 -16.05
N LEU A 140 -12.31 10.04 -15.35
CA LEU A 140 -11.96 9.59 -14.01
C LEU A 140 -10.65 8.80 -13.99
N ARG A 141 -10.44 7.87 -14.93
CA ARG A 141 -9.17 7.15 -15.09
C ARG A 141 -8.01 8.12 -15.32
N ARG A 142 -8.17 9.10 -16.22
CA ARG A 142 -7.13 10.09 -16.51
C ARG A 142 -6.74 10.89 -15.27
N ASN A 143 -7.72 11.40 -14.52
CA ASN A 143 -7.44 12.17 -13.32
C ASN A 143 -6.93 11.29 -12.17
N ALA A 144 -7.36 10.03 -12.09
CA ALA A 144 -6.82 9.07 -11.13
C ALA A 144 -5.33 8.81 -11.40
N ILE A 145 -4.93 8.61 -12.66
CA ILE A 145 -3.53 8.47 -13.06
C ILE A 145 -2.74 9.75 -12.74
N TYR A 146 -3.23 10.93 -13.12
CA TYR A 146 -2.59 12.20 -12.79
C TYR A 146 -2.34 12.36 -11.28
N ASN A 147 -3.37 12.17 -10.45
CA ASN A 147 -3.27 12.39 -9.01
C ASN A 147 -2.40 11.33 -8.32
N ASN A 148 -2.47 10.06 -8.74
CA ASN A 148 -1.66 9.00 -8.12
C ASN A 148 -0.19 9.07 -8.55
N TYR A 149 0.10 9.51 -9.78
CA TYR A 149 1.46 9.79 -10.22
C TYR A 149 2.11 10.87 -9.33
N ARG A 150 1.48 12.06 -9.27
CA ARG A 150 1.98 13.22 -8.52
C ARG A 150 1.98 13.04 -7.00
N ALA A 151 1.31 12.01 -6.50
CA ALA A 151 1.25 11.72 -5.08
C ALA A 151 2.47 10.97 -4.55
N LEU A 152 3.19 10.24 -5.42
CA LEU A 152 4.37 9.46 -5.04
C LEU A 152 5.65 9.97 -5.70
N VAL A 153 5.52 10.73 -6.79
CA VAL A 153 6.65 11.29 -7.53
C VAL A 153 6.53 12.81 -7.50
N ASP A 154 7.62 13.50 -7.18
CA ASP A 154 7.64 14.96 -7.20
C ASP A 154 7.66 15.48 -8.65
N ALA A 155 6.48 15.78 -9.17
CA ALA A 155 6.31 16.43 -10.47
C ALA A 155 5.94 17.92 -10.35
N ASN A 156 6.22 18.57 -9.20
CA ASN A 156 5.81 19.95 -8.96
C ASN A 156 6.68 20.98 -9.69
N LYS A 157 7.99 20.73 -9.80
CA LYS A 157 8.94 21.63 -10.47
C LYS A 157 10.01 20.84 -11.23
N ALA A 158 10.38 21.34 -12.40
CA ALA A 158 11.50 20.77 -13.18
C ALA A 158 12.84 20.86 -12.43
N THR A 159 13.02 21.88 -11.58
CA THR A 159 14.22 22.05 -10.75
C THR A 159 14.39 20.93 -9.69
N GLY A 160 13.34 20.16 -9.40
CA GLY A 160 13.36 18.99 -8.52
C GLY A 160 13.87 17.70 -9.15
N GLY A 161 14.05 17.68 -10.48
CA GLY A 161 14.50 16.50 -11.22
C GLY A 161 13.43 15.86 -12.10
N TYR A 162 12.17 16.30 -12.00
CA TYR A 162 11.13 15.85 -12.90
C TYR A 162 11.41 16.29 -14.34
N GLY A 163 11.43 15.32 -15.25
CA GLY A 163 11.77 15.50 -16.65
C GLY A 163 13.26 15.44 -16.96
N SER A 164 14.15 15.32 -15.96
CA SER A 164 15.61 15.24 -16.16
C SER A 164 16.29 14.06 -15.47
N LEU A 165 15.79 13.65 -14.30
CA LEU A 165 16.28 12.49 -13.53
C LEU A 165 15.26 11.35 -13.50
N TYR A 166 13.98 11.70 -13.50
CA TYR A 166 12.85 10.78 -13.51
C TYR A 166 11.68 11.44 -14.24
N GLY A 167 10.69 10.65 -14.64
CA GLY A 167 9.54 11.12 -15.40
C GLY A 167 9.35 10.33 -16.69
N PRO A 168 8.15 10.39 -17.31
CA PRO A 168 7.80 9.51 -18.42
C PRO A 168 8.76 9.56 -19.61
N ASN A 169 9.41 10.71 -19.82
CA ASN A 169 10.35 10.96 -20.90
C ASN A 169 11.76 10.34 -20.73
N ILE A 170 12.10 9.93 -19.51
CA ILE A 170 13.40 9.37 -19.19
C ILE A 170 13.43 7.88 -19.55
N ASP A 171 14.35 7.47 -20.42
CA ASP A 171 14.52 6.07 -20.83
C ASP A 171 15.17 5.20 -19.74
N VAL A 172 15.25 3.89 -20.02
CA VAL A 172 15.82 2.88 -19.11
C VAL A 172 17.33 3.05 -18.85
N ASN A 173 18.01 3.92 -19.61
CA ASN A 173 19.41 4.28 -19.40
C ASN A 173 19.58 5.67 -18.74
N GLY A 174 18.47 6.32 -18.35
CA GLY A 174 18.46 7.64 -17.73
C GLY A 174 18.50 8.83 -18.70
N GLY A 175 18.33 8.62 -20.00
CA GLY A 175 18.32 9.69 -21.00
C GLY A 175 16.93 10.28 -21.26
N ASP A 176 16.82 11.60 -21.49
CA ASP A 176 15.58 12.24 -21.99
C ASP A 176 15.38 11.96 -23.49
N THR A 177 14.89 10.76 -23.83
CA THR A 177 14.76 10.30 -25.22
C THR A 177 13.36 9.85 -25.61
N LEU A 178 12.43 9.70 -24.65
CA LEU A 178 11.09 9.16 -24.90
C LEU A 178 10.03 10.23 -25.21
N GLY A 179 10.42 11.50 -25.39
CA GLY A 179 9.51 12.60 -25.73
C GLY A 179 8.49 12.86 -24.62
N GLU A 180 7.20 12.59 -24.89
CA GLU A 180 6.13 12.69 -23.89
C GLU A 180 6.00 11.42 -23.02
N GLY A 181 6.70 10.34 -23.34
CA GLY A 181 6.73 9.12 -22.51
C GLY A 181 5.43 8.32 -22.49
N ARG A 182 4.58 8.44 -23.52
CA ARG A 182 3.32 7.68 -23.65
C ARG A 182 3.59 6.24 -24.04
N ILE A 183 2.88 5.30 -23.42
CA ILE A 183 3.07 3.85 -23.63
C ILE A 183 1.77 3.19 -24.12
N ALA A 184 1.75 2.74 -25.38
CA ALA A 184 0.64 1.99 -25.95
C ALA A 184 0.55 0.56 -25.38
N GLY A 185 -0.66 0.00 -25.34
CA GLY A 185 -0.84 -1.39 -24.92
C GLY A 185 -2.26 -1.71 -24.44
N THR A 186 -2.37 -2.78 -23.65
CA THR A 186 -3.66 -3.28 -23.15
C THR A 186 -3.73 -3.22 -21.63
N GLU A 187 -4.88 -2.82 -21.10
CA GLU A 187 -5.20 -2.83 -19.66
C GLU A 187 -6.38 -3.77 -19.43
N THR A 188 -6.22 -4.72 -18.51
CA THR A 188 -7.28 -5.64 -18.10
C THR A 188 -7.54 -5.45 -16.61
N ILE A 189 -8.77 -5.13 -16.23
CA ILE A 189 -9.19 -4.87 -14.85
C ILE A 189 -10.29 -5.86 -14.43
N ALA A 190 -10.28 -6.26 -13.16
CA ALA A 190 -11.32 -7.10 -12.56
C ALA A 190 -11.39 -6.91 -11.04
N PHE A 191 -12.49 -7.36 -10.45
CA PHE A 191 -12.55 -7.66 -9.03
C PHE A 191 -12.00 -9.06 -8.76
N SER A 192 -11.22 -9.16 -7.70
CA SER A 192 -10.87 -10.40 -7.01
C SER A 192 -11.61 -10.42 -5.68
N GLY A 193 -12.19 -11.55 -5.31
CA GLY A 193 -12.95 -11.66 -4.07
C GLY A 193 -13.75 -12.93 -3.96
N ASP A 194 -14.54 -13.01 -2.90
CA ASP A 194 -15.51 -14.09 -2.71
C ASP A 194 -16.83 -13.85 -3.46
N ASP A 195 -17.66 -14.89 -3.52
CA ASP A 195 -19.00 -14.83 -4.12
C ASP A 195 -19.98 -13.94 -3.33
N SER A 196 -19.62 -13.52 -2.10
CA SER A 196 -20.46 -12.63 -1.29
C SER A 196 -20.49 -11.21 -1.84
N GLY A 197 -19.43 -10.79 -2.54
CA GLY A 197 -19.26 -9.42 -3.02
C GLY A 197 -18.93 -8.40 -1.92
N LYS A 198 -18.67 -8.84 -0.69
CA LYS A 198 -18.31 -7.98 0.45
C LYS A 198 -16.82 -7.76 0.60
N ARG A 199 -16.00 -8.64 -0.01
CA ARG A 199 -14.54 -8.56 -0.03
C ARG A 199 -14.07 -8.41 -1.46
N LEU A 200 -14.02 -7.17 -1.94
CA LEU A 200 -13.59 -6.88 -3.29
C LEU A 200 -12.23 -6.19 -3.26
N VAL A 201 -11.28 -6.79 -3.96
CA VAL A 201 -9.97 -6.24 -4.28
C VAL A 201 -9.99 -5.91 -5.77
N THR A 202 -9.59 -4.71 -6.15
CA THR A 202 -9.45 -4.37 -7.57
C THR A 202 -8.06 -4.78 -8.03
N LEU A 203 -8.00 -5.66 -9.04
CA LEU A 203 -6.77 -6.05 -9.72
C LEU A 203 -6.75 -5.46 -11.13
N MET A 204 -5.57 -5.09 -11.60
CA MET A 204 -5.37 -4.60 -12.96
C MET A 204 -4.05 -5.13 -13.51
N VAL A 205 -4.02 -5.50 -14.78
CA VAL A 205 -2.80 -5.89 -15.49
C VAL A 205 -2.65 -4.99 -16.70
N GLN A 206 -1.52 -4.31 -16.81
CA GLN A 206 -1.14 -3.57 -18.01
C GLN A 206 -0.06 -4.35 -18.76
N VAL A 207 -0.24 -4.51 -20.07
CA VAL A 207 0.73 -5.17 -20.97
C VAL A 207 1.10 -4.19 -22.08
N PRO A 208 2.32 -3.61 -22.06
CA PRO A 208 2.75 -2.67 -23.09
C PRO A 208 2.93 -3.39 -24.43
N ASN A 209 2.80 -2.66 -25.54
CA ASN A 209 3.06 -3.22 -26.87
C ASN A 209 4.52 -3.65 -27.07
N SER A 210 5.45 -3.14 -26.26
CA SER A 210 6.86 -3.53 -26.22
C SER A 210 7.12 -4.85 -25.47
N PHE A 211 6.09 -5.50 -24.90
CA PHE A 211 6.26 -6.76 -24.19
C PHE A 211 6.80 -7.86 -25.11
N ASP A 212 7.91 -8.49 -24.68
CA ASP A 212 8.59 -9.56 -25.41
C ASP A 212 8.28 -10.93 -24.75
N PRO A 213 7.44 -11.78 -25.37
CA PRO A 213 7.10 -13.10 -24.83
C PRO A 213 8.28 -14.09 -24.83
N THR A 214 9.42 -13.76 -25.46
CA THR A 214 10.66 -14.56 -25.40
C THR A 214 11.55 -14.16 -24.22
N LYS A 215 11.33 -12.98 -23.64
CA LYS A 215 11.98 -12.48 -22.42
C LYS A 215 10.95 -11.99 -21.41
N PRO A 216 9.92 -12.78 -21.09
CA PRO A 216 8.76 -12.29 -20.36
C PRO A 216 9.15 -11.81 -18.95
N CYS A 217 8.54 -10.72 -18.52
CA CYS A 217 8.68 -10.22 -17.16
C CYS A 217 7.38 -9.61 -16.63
N ILE A 218 7.18 -9.73 -15.32
CA ILE A 218 6.08 -9.15 -14.56
C ILE A 218 6.67 -8.30 -13.43
N VAL A 219 6.13 -7.11 -13.23
CA VAL A 219 6.44 -6.26 -12.08
C VAL A 219 5.16 -6.04 -11.30
N THR A 220 5.16 -6.28 -9.99
CA THR A 220 4.00 -5.89 -9.18
C THR A 220 4.02 -4.39 -8.94
N ALA A 221 2.83 -3.79 -8.84
CA ALA A 221 2.62 -2.39 -8.50
C ALA A 221 1.42 -2.29 -7.56
N THR A 222 1.51 -2.99 -6.42
CA THR A 222 0.48 -2.92 -5.38
C THR A 222 0.40 -1.51 -4.83
N SER A 223 -0.82 -1.01 -4.63
CA SER A 223 -1.10 0.39 -4.31
C SER A 223 -0.44 0.87 -3.01
N SER A 224 0.12 2.08 -3.01
CA SER A 224 0.60 2.79 -1.81
C SER A 224 -0.55 3.41 -1.01
N GLY A 225 -0.37 3.53 0.31
CA GLY A 225 -1.37 4.11 1.20
C GLY A 225 -2.69 3.32 1.16
N SER A 226 -3.81 4.01 0.94
CA SER A 226 -5.14 3.39 0.74
C SER A 226 -5.72 3.74 -0.63
N ARG A 227 -4.85 4.07 -1.58
CA ARG A 227 -5.22 4.56 -2.91
C ARG A 227 -5.90 3.44 -3.71
N GLY A 228 -6.57 3.83 -4.79
CA GLY A 228 -7.12 2.87 -5.76
C GLY A 228 -6.03 2.10 -6.51
N VAL A 229 -6.45 1.28 -7.49
CA VAL A 229 -5.56 0.37 -8.23
C VAL A 229 -4.41 1.08 -8.97
N TYR A 230 -4.56 2.36 -9.33
CA TYR A 230 -3.52 3.20 -9.94
C TYR A 230 -2.48 3.74 -8.96
N GLY A 231 -2.57 3.38 -7.67
CA GLY A 231 -1.78 3.97 -6.58
C GLY A 231 -0.28 3.73 -6.62
N ALA A 232 0.25 2.99 -7.60
CA ALA A 232 1.69 2.80 -7.85
C ALA A 232 2.06 3.04 -9.32
N ILE A 233 1.21 3.74 -10.09
CA ILE A 233 1.40 3.99 -11.53
C ILE A 233 2.71 4.75 -11.82
N GLY A 234 3.07 5.74 -11.00
CA GLY A 234 4.29 6.55 -11.18
C GLY A 234 5.56 5.93 -10.61
N THR A 235 5.48 4.81 -9.89
CA THR A 235 6.66 4.15 -9.28
C THR A 235 6.98 2.85 -10.00
N ALA A 236 6.62 1.70 -9.41
CA ALA A 236 6.87 0.39 -10.01
C ALA A 236 6.16 0.22 -11.37
N GLY A 237 5.00 0.88 -11.56
CA GLY A 237 4.27 0.87 -12.81
C GLY A 237 5.04 1.48 -13.97
N GLU A 238 5.50 2.71 -13.81
CA GLU A 238 6.34 3.39 -14.79
C GLU A 238 7.59 2.58 -15.13
N TRP A 239 8.31 2.11 -14.10
CA TRP A 239 9.53 1.34 -14.29
C TRP A 239 9.27 0.07 -15.10
N GLY A 240 8.24 -0.71 -14.73
CA GLY A 240 7.90 -1.95 -15.41
C GLY A 240 7.47 -1.75 -16.87
N LEU A 241 6.63 -0.75 -17.13
CA LEU A 241 6.17 -0.45 -18.49
C LEU A 241 7.33 -0.02 -19.41
N LYS A 242 8.26 0.80 -18.92
CA LYS A 242 9.45 1.22 -19.68
C LYS A 242 10.41 0.07 -19.98
N HIS A 243 10.46 -0.94 -19.12
CA HIS A 243 11.24 -2.17 -19.32
C HIS A 243 10.52 -3.23 -20.18
N GLY A 244 9.34 -2.91 -20.73
CA GLY A 244 8.56 -3.85 -21.53
C GLY A 244 7.97 -5.00 -20.71
N CYS A 245 7.87 -4.85 -19.38
CA CYS A 245 7.24 -5.85 -18.52
C CYS A 245 5.73 -5.63 -18.47
N ALA A 246 4.99 -6.72 -18.22
CA ALA A 246 3.63 -6.60 -17.76
C ALA A 246 3.63 -6.06 -16.32
N VAL A 247 2.69 -5.19 -15.98
CA VAL A 247 2.58 -4.67 -14.62
C VAL A 247 1.29 -5.15 -13.98
N ALA A 248 1.43 -5.78 -12.80
CA ALA A 248 0.35 -6.37 -12.02
C ALA A 248 0.01 -5.48 -10.81
N TYR A 249 -1.13 -4.80 -10.86
CA TYR A 249 -1.59 -3.86 -9.85
C TYR A 249 -2.66 -4.47 -8.94
N SER A 250 -2.72 -3.98 -7.71
CA SER A 250 -3.75 -4.32 -6.72
C SER A 250 -4.05 -3.13 -5.83
N ASP A 251 -5.33 -2.86 -5.54
CA ASP A 251 -5.73 -1.91 -4.49
C ASP A 251 -5.63 -2.48 -3.06
N LYS A 252 -5.18 -3.75 -2.96
CA LYS A 252 -4.91 -4.52 -1.73
C LYS A 252 -6.07 -4.48 -0.73
N GLY A 253 -7.30 -4.40 -1.23
CA GLY A 253 -8.54 -4.39 -0.44
C GLY A 253 -8.82 -3.08 0.30
N SER A 254 -7.91 -2.10 0.21
CA SER A 254 -8.10 -0.78 0.82
C SER A 254 -8.97 0.11 -0.07
N GLY A 255 -8.48 0.45 -1.28
CA GLY A 255 -9.22 1.15 -2.32
C GLY A 255 -9.77 2.54 -1.94
N ASN A 256 -10.03 3.38 -2.94
CA ASN A 256 -10.70 4.66 -2.73
C ASN A 256 -12.23 4.53 -2.90
N GLY A 257 -12.81 3.57 -2.17
CA GLY A 257 -14.24 3.29 -2.18
C GLY A 257 -15.00 4.15 -1.17
N MET A 258 -15.91 4.98 -1.67
CA MET A 258 -16.75 5.85 -0.85
C MET A 258 -18.22 5.41 -0.92
N HIS A 259 -18.91 5.46 0.22
CA HIS A 259 -20.37 5.34 0.31
C HIS A 259 -20.94 6.59 0.98
N ASP A 260 -21.66 7.42 0.23
CA ASP A 260 -22.47 8.51 0.77
C ASP A 260 -23.74 7.91 1.37
N LEU A 261 -23.78 7.84 2.71
CA LEU A 261 -24.85 7.18 3.44
C LEU A 261 -26.17 7.96 3.37
N ALA A 262 -26.11 9.29 3.26
CA ALA A 262 -27.30 10.12 3.20
C ALA A 262 -28.03 9.96 1.86
N ARG A 263 -27.28 9.77 0.77
CA ARG A 263 -27.83 9.56 -0.58
C ARG A 263 -27.89 8.09 -1.00
N ASP A 264 -27.32 7.18 -0.21
CA ASP A 264 -27.19 5.74 -0.50
C ASP A 264 -26.54 5.49 -1.88
N THR A 265 -25.38 6.09 -2.09
CA THR A 265 -24.66 6.11 -3.38
C THR A 265 -23.19 5.75 -3.23
N VAL A 266 -22.69 4.98 -4.19
CA VAL A 266 -21.37 4.32 -4.16
C VAL A 266 -20.63 4.52 -5.48
N ASN A 267 -19.33 4.28 -5.48
CA ASN A 267 -18.53 4.20 -6.72
C ASN A 267 -18.51 2.77 -7.28
N LEU A 268 -18.46 2.63 -8.61
CA LEU A 268 -18.17 1.38 -9.31
C LEU A 268 -16.65 1.20 -9.53
N ILE A 269 -16.23 0.07 -10.11
CA ILE A 269 -14.81 -0.25 -10.36
C ILE A 269 -14.09 0.79 -11.24
N ASP A 270 -14.83 1.47 -12.12
CA ASP A 270 -14.34 2.52 -13.00
C ASP A 270 -14.49 3.94 -12.43
N GLY A 271 -14.95 4.03 -11.18
CA GLY A 271 -15.13 5.27 -10.43
C GLY A 271 -16.48 5.95 -10.60
N THR A 272 -17.28 5.55 -11.60
CA THR A 272 -18.59 6.16 -11.83
C THR A 272 -19.53 5.95 -10.64
N VAL A 273 -20.43 6.90 -10.41
CA VAL A 273 -21.35 6.89 -9.25
C VAL A 273 -22.63 6.14 -9.60
N SER A 274 -23.11 5.31 -8.67
CA SER A 274 -24.38 4.61 -8.76
C SER A 274 -25.10 4.60 -7.41
N THR A 275 -26.39 4.31 -7.37
CA THR A 275 -27.06 3.99 -6.10
C THR A 275 -26.54 2.65 -5.59
N ALA A 276 -26.46 2.46 -4.27
CA ALA A 276 -26.00 1.20 -3.69
C ALA A 276 -26.84 0.01 -4.17
N SER A 277 -28.16 0.20 -4.28
CA SER A 277 -29.11 -0.79 -4.79
C SER A 277 -28.86 -1.20 -6.25
N ALA A 278 -28.55 -0.26 -7.15
CA ALA A 278 -28.29 -0.55 -8.56
C ALA A 278 -26.90 -1.14 -8.80
N ALA A 279 -25.92 -0.72 -7.99
CA ALA A 279 -24.58 -1.28 -8.02
C ALA A 279 -24.58 -2.76 -7.57
N GLY A 280 -25.29 -3.10 -6.50
CA GLY A 280 -25.32 -4.44 -5.94
C GLY A 280 -23.91 -4.96 -5.67
N LYS A 281 -23.59 -6.16 -6.15
CA LYS A 281 -22.24 -6.77 -6.03
C LYS A 281 -21.14 -6.04 -6.81
N ARG A 282 -21.48 -5.09 -7.70
CA ARG A 282 -20.50 -4.29 -8.46
C ARG A 282 -20.08 -3.00 -7.73
N ALA A 283 -20.67 -2.71 -6.57
CA ALA A 283 -20.23 -1.59 -5.74
C ALA A 283 -18.76 -1.80 -5.35
N HIS A 284 -17.89 -0.83 -5.64
CA HIS A 284 -16.50 -0.91 -5.20
C HIS A 284 -16.41 -1.00 -3.66
N PHE A 285 -17.37 -0.36 -2.98
CA PHE A 285 -17.63 -0.55 -1.56
C PHE A 285 -19.06 -0.08 -1.22
N ALA A 286 -19.76 -0.87 -0.41
CA ALA A 286 -20.97 -0.46 0.29
C ALA A 286 -20.85 -0.89 1.76
N ALA A 287 -21.16 0.02 2.67
CA ALA A 287 -21.26 -0.30 4.09
C ALA A 287 -22.35 -1.38 4.32
N ASP A 288 -22.06 -2.40 5.11
CA ASP A 288 -22.95 -3.54 5.38
C ASP A 288 -24.05 -3.14 6.37
N LEU A 289 -24.99 -2.33 5.90
CA LEU A 289 -26.11 -1.80 6.68
C LEU A 289 -27.43 -2.22 6.04
N SER A 290 -28.35 -2.72 6.86
CA SER A 290 -29.75 -2.81 6.45
C SER A 290 -30.34 -1.40 6.28
N LYS A 291 -31.42 -1.28 5.50
CA LYS A 291 -32.11 0.01 5.31
C LYS A 291 -32.52 0.66 6.63
N ASN A 292 -33.00 -0.13 7.60
CA ASN A 292 -33.39 0.39 8.92
C ASN A 292 -32.19 0.93 9.72
N GLN A 293 -31.03 0.25 9.65
CA GLN A 293 -29.80 0.73 10.29
C GLN A 293 -29.30 2.01 9.63
N LEU A 294 -29.35 2.08 8.29
CA LEU A 294 -28.97 3.27 7.53
C LEU A 294 -29.84 4.48 7.89
N ASP A 295 -31.16 4.29 7.95
CA ASP A 295 -32.11 5.36 8.29
C ASP A 295 -31.92 5.85 9.73
N ALA A 296 -31.76 4.94 10.68
CA ALA A 296 -31.49 5.29 12.07
C ALA A 296 -30.16 6.03 12.23
N PHE A 297 -29.12 5.60 11.51
CA PHE A 297 -27.82 6.25 11.55
C PHE A 297 -27.88 7.65 10.92
N ASN A 298 -28.53 7.82 9.77
CA ASN A 298 -28.69 9.13 9.13
C ASN A 298 -29.51 10.11 9.97
N LEU A 299 -30.46 9.62 10.76
CA LEU A 299 -31.21 10.45 11.71
C LEU A 299 -30.31 10.98 12.85
N ALA A 300 -29.43 10.14 13.38
CA ALA A 300 -28.52 10.50 14.47
C ALA A 300 -27.28 11.29 14.00
N PHE A 301 -26.74 10.92 12.84
CA PHE A 301 -25.51 11.44 12.25
C PHE A 301 -25.74 11.75 10.76
N PRO A 302 -26.40 12.87 10.43
CA PRO A 302 -26.68 13.20 9.05
C PRO A 302 -25.40 13.49 8.25
N ASN A 303 -25.44 13.26 6.94
CA ASN A 303 -24.36 13.57 5.99
C ASN A 303 -23.03 12.85 6.24
N ARG A 304 -23.06 11.65 6.84
CA ARG A 304 -21.85 10.84 7.05
C ARG A 304 -21.48 10.02 5.83
N ILE A 305 -20.18 9.79 5.72
CA ILE A 305 -19.56 9.05 4.64
C ILE A 305 -18.89 7.82 5.22
N ALA A 306 -19.07 6.66 4.58
CA ALA A 306 -18.28 5.48 4.86
C ALA A 306 -17.17 5.30 3.82
N TYR A 307 -16.00 4.82 4.27
CA TYR A 307 -14.84 4.53 3.41
C TYR A 307 -14.47 3.06 3.51
N LYS A 308 -14.12 2.45 2.37
CA LYS A 308 -13.81 1.01 2.24
C LYS A 308 -12.75 0.55 3.24
N HIS A 309 -11.60 1.21 3.27
CA HIS A 309 -10.50 0.81 4.15
C HIS A 309 -10.89 0.85 5.64
N ALA A 310 -11.59 1.90 6.07
CA ALA A 310 -12.02 2.03 7.47
C ALA A 310 -13.20 1.09 7.81
N HIS A 311 -14.24 1.06 6.99
CA HIS A 311 -15.57 0.58 7.39
C HIS A 311 -16.05 -0.67 6.63
N SER A 312 -15.19 -1.35 5.88
CA SER A 312 -15.51 -2.65 5.26
C SER A 312 -15.74 -3.77 6.27
N GLN A 313 -15.42 -3.55 7.55
CA GLN A 313 -15.37 -4.58 8.59
C GLN A 313 -14.42 -5.74 8.23
N GLN A 314 -13.43 -5.44 7.38
CA GLN A 314 -12.31 -6.32 7.05
C GLN A 314 -11.02 -5.75 7.62
N ASN A 315 -10.02 -6.62 7.75
CA ASN A 315 -8.63 -6.21 7.99
C ASN A 315 -7.82 -6.58 6.73
N PRO A 316 -7.84 -5.74 5.67
CA PRO A 316 -7.22 -6.08 4.40
C PRO A 316 -5.69 -6.21 4.50
N GLU A 317 -5.07 -5.57 5.50
CA GLU A 317 -3.62 -5.60 5.71
C GLU A 317 -3.09 -7.03 5.95
N LYS A 318 -3.86 -7.89 6.61
CA LYS A 318 -3.46 -9.29 6.84
C LYS A 318 -3.32 -10.08 5.52
N ASP A 319 -3.99 -9.63 4.46
CA ASP A 319 -4.07 -10.30 3.16
C ASP A 319 -3.27 -9.55 2.07
N TRP A 320 -2.45 -8.55 2.42
CA TRP A 320 -1.71 -7.76 1.43
C TRP A 320 -0.71 -8.58 0.59
N GLY A 321 0.03 -9.50 1.23
CA GLY A 321 0.93 -10.40 0.51
C GLY A 321 0.17 -11.30 -0.46
N HIS A 322 -0.87 -11.93 0.06
CA HIS A 322 -1.81 -12.75 -0.69
C HIS A 322 -2.40 -12.03 -1.90
N THR A 323 -2.99 -10.84 -1.73
CA THR A 323 -3.58 -10.08 -2.84
C THR A 323 -2.56 -9.59 -3.87
N THR A 324 -1.29 -9.47 -3.49
CA THR A 324 -0.18 -9.16 -4.42
C THR A 324 0.18 -10.39 -5.25
N LEU A 325 0.26 -11.59 -4.64
CA LEU A 325 0.40 -12.85 -5.39
C LEU A 325 -0.77 -13.05 -6.34
N ASP A 326 -1.96 -12.58 -5.95
CA ASP A 326 -3.14 -12.68 -6.77
C ASP A 326 -3.08 -11.86 -8.04
N ALA A 327 -2.50 -10.65 -7.94
CA ALA A 327 -2.19 -9.82 -9.09
C ALA A 327 -1.19 -10.51 -10.04
N VAL A 328 -0.17 -11.21 -9.51
CA VAL A 328 0.79 -11.98 -10.31
C VAL A 328 0.09 -13.13 -11.04
N THR A 329 -0.74 -13.91 -10.36
CA THR A 329 -1.54 -14.97 -10.98
C THR A 329 -2.45 -14.43 -12.08
N PHE A 330 -3.08 -13.27 -11.84
CA PHE A 330 -3.92 -12.61 -12.83
C PHE A 330 -3.13 -12.12 -14.04
N ALA A 331 -1.89 -11.62 -13.84
CA ALA A 331 -0.99 -11.29 -14.93
C ALA A 331 -0.62 -12.50 -15.79
N PHE A 332 -0.32 -13.65 -15.19
CA PHE A 332 -0.13 -14.89 -15.96
C PHE A 332 -1.36 -15.29 -16.77
N TYR A 333 -2.56 -15.10 -16.23
CA TYR A 333 -3.81 -15.33 -16.99
C TYR A 333 -3.91 -14.39 -18.19
N VAL A 334 -3.78 -13.08 -17.99
CA VAL A 334 -3.90 -12.06 -19.05
C VAL A 334 -2.84 -12.28 -20.15
N LEU A 335 -1.61 -12.60 -19.75
CA LEU A 335 -0.52 -12.86 -20.69
C LEU A 335 -0.76 -14.12 -21.53
N ASN A 336 -1.19 -15.24 -20.91
CA ASN A 336 -1.50 -16.45 -21.67
C ASN A 336 -2.79 -16.32 -22.50
N GLU A 337 -3.73 -15.46 -22.11
CA GLU A 337 -4.89 -15.16 -22.94
C GLU A 337 -4.48 -14.44 -24.23
N LYS A 338 -3.56 -13.48 -24.09
CA LYS A 338 -3.01 -12.68 -25.20
C LYS A 338 -2.06 -13.46 -26.10
N TYR A 339 -1.13 -14.23 -25.53
CA TYR A 339 -0.02 -14.87 -26.27
C TYR A 339 -0.16 -16.40 -26.44
N GLY A 340 -1.09 -17.04 -25.73
CA GLY A 340 -1.30 -18.48 -25.82
C GLY A 340 -1.98 -18.90 -27.13
N THR A 341 -1.60 -20.07 -27.65
CA THR A 341 -2.28 -20.66 -28.81
C THR A 341 -3.55 -21.36 -28.35
N ALA A 342 -4.68 -21.07 -29.01
CA ALA A 342 -5.95 -21.73 -28.74
C ALA A 342 -5.97 -23.15 -29.34
N ASN A 343 -6.48 -24.12 -28.58
CA ASN A 343 -6.78 -25.45 -29.10
C ASN A 343 -8.13 -25.46 -29.86
N GLY A 344 -8.53 -26.62 -30.39
CA GLY A 344 -9.80 -26.77 -31.11
C GLY A 344 -11.07 -26.49 -30.28
N ALA A 345 -10.96 -26.40 -28.95
CA ALA A 345 -12.04 -26.02 -28.03
C ALA A 345 -11.95 -24.54 -27.58
N GLY A 346 -11.04 -23.75 -28.15
CA GLY A 346 -10.83 -22.35 -27.80
C GLY A 346 -10.01 -22.11 -26.54
N LYS A 347 -9.55 -23.15 -25.82
CA LYS A 347 -8.71 -22.99 -24.63
C LYS A 347 -7.29 -22.61 -25.01
N LYS A 348 -6.76 -21.59 -24.35
CA LYS A 348 -5.39 -21.10 -24.55
C LYS A 348 -4.40 -21.99 -23.82
N SER A 349 -3.34 -22.42 -24.50
CA SER A 349 -2.21 -23.12 -23.87
C SER A 349 -1.41 -22.17 -22.98
N ARG A 350 -0.86 -22.69 -21.88
CA ARG A 350 0.07 -21.94 -21.01
C ARG A 350 1.51 -22.05 -21.52
N THR A 351 2.00 -21.00 -22.15
CA THR A 351 3.38 -20.87 -22.63
C THR A 351 4.22 -19.98 -21.72
N LEU A 352 3.59 -18.99 -21.08
CA LEU A 352 4.20 -18.11 -20.08
C LEU A 352 3.89 -18.67 -18.69
N ARG A 353 4.94 -19.03 -17.96
CA ARG A 353 4.88 -19.79 -16.70
C ARG A 353 5.85 -19.18 -15.69
N PRO A 354 5.62 -19.36 -14.38
CA PRO A 354 6.59 -18.96 -13.35
C PRO A 354 8.03 -19.38 -13.68
N SER A 355 8.24 -20.60 -14.16
CA SER A 355 9.58 -21.12 -14.47
C SER A 355 10.34 -20.41 -15.60
N ASN A 356 9.68 -19.61 -16.44
CA ASN A 356 10.31 -18.92 -17.58
C ASN A 356 10.04 -17.41 -17.62
N THR A 357 9.34 -16.88 -16.62
CA THR A 357 8.93 -15.48 -16.55
C THR A 357 9.54 -14.84 -15.32
N LEU A 358 10.33 -13.79 -15.53
CA LEU A 358 10.93 -13.04 -14.44
C LEU A 358 9.85 -12.25 -13.71
N VAL A 359 9.76 -12.37 -12.39
CA VAL A 359 8.80 -11.64 -11.57
C VAL A 359 9.52 -10.85 -10.47
N ILE A 360 9.38 -9.53 -10.52
CA ILE A 360 9.86 -8.63 -9.45
C ILE A 360 8.66 -8.13 -8.66
N ALA A 361 8.63 -8.45 -7.36
CA ALA A 361 7.69 -7.82 -6.45
C ALA A 361 8.22 -6.43 -6.04
N SER A 362 7.45 -5.39 -6.31
CA SER A 362 7.82 -4.00 -6.06
C SER A 362 6.61 -3.14 -5.70
N SER A 363 6.89 -2.03 -5.02
CA SER A 363 6.09 -0.80 -4.88
C SER A 363 6.77 0.11 -3.82
N ALA A 364 6.03 1.07 -3.25
CA ALA A 364 6.43 1.97 -2.16
C ALA A 364 5.42 1.91 -0.99
N SER A 365 5.85 2.31 0.21
CA SER A 365 4.97 2.44 1.39
C SER A 365 4.21 1.13 1.73
N ASN A 366 2.88 1.18 1.87
CA ASN A 366 2.06 -0.02 2.08
C ASN A 366 2.17 -1.05 0.95
N GLY A 367 2.35 -0.59 -0.29
CA GLY A 367 2.55 -1.48 -1.43
C GLY A 367 3.89 -2.23 -1.34
N ALA A 368 4.92 -1.56 -0.83
CA ALA A 368 6.21 -2.16 -0.53
C ALA A 368 6.10 -3.21 0.60
N GLY A 369 5.33 -2.91 1.65
CA GLY A 369 4.96 -3.88 2.67
C GLY A 369 4.27 -5.12 2.09
N ALA A 370 3.28 -4.90 1.23
CA ALA A 370 2.57 -5.96 0.52
C ALA A 370 3.50 -6.83 -0.33
N ALA A 371 4.47 -6.23 -1.04
CA ALA A 371 5.46 -6.96 -1.83
C ALA A 371 6.40 -7.81 -0.95
N LEU A 372 6.85 -7.30 0.20
CA LEU A 372 7.63 -8.08 1.16
C LEU A 372 6.82 -9.25 1.73
N LEU A 373 5.58 -8.99 2.18
CA LEU A 373 4.69 -10.05 2.68
C LEU A 373 4.38 -11.10 1.61
N ALA A 374 4.21 -10.70 0.35
CA ALA A 374 4.04 -11.63 -0.76
C ALA A 374 5.27 -12.53 -0.93
N ALA A 375 6.47 -11.97 -0.79
CA ALA A 375 7.71 -12.74 -0.87
C ALA A 375 7.92 -13.69 0.32
N GLU A 376 7.49 -13.32 1.54
CA GLU A 376 7.48 -14.23 2.69
C GLU A 376 6.48 -15.38 2.50
N GLN A 377 5.35 -15.10 1.85
CA GLN A 377 4.26 -16.04 1.65
C GLN A 377 4.51 -16.97 0.44
N ASP A 378 5.23 -16.52 -0.60
CA ASP A 378 5.43 -17.25 -1.85
C ASP A 378 6.21 -18.59 -1.70
N HIS A 379 5.48 -19.68 -1.47
CA HIS A 379 6.05 -21.03 -1.36
C HIS A 379 6.20 -21.74 -2.72
N TRP A 380 5.54 -21.22 -3.77
CA TRP A 380 5.52 -21.78 -5.12
C TRP A 380 6.54 -21.18 -6.08
N GLY A 381 7.21 -20.10 -5.69
CA GLY A 381 8.24 -19.47 -6.52
C GLY A 381 7.65 -18.60 -7.63
N LEU A 382 6.55 -17.90 -7.33
CA LEU A 382 6.00 -16.88 -8.23
C LEU A 382 6.85 -15.61 -8.28
N ILE A 383 7.64 -15.32 -7.24
CA ILE A 383 8.47 -14.11 -7.13
C ILE A 383 9.95 -14.51 -7.13
N ASP A 384 10.70 -13.93 -8.07
CA ASP A 384 12.14 -14.15 -8.22
C ASP A 384 12.97 -13.18 -7.37
N GLY A 385 12.48 -11.96 -7.16
CA GLY A 385 13.16 -10.96 -6.34
C GLY A 385 12.26 -9.80 -5.92
N VAL A 386 12.73 -9.03 -4.95
CA VAL A 386 12.00 -7.89 -4.37
C VAL A 386 12.83 -6.62 -4.45
N ALA A 387 12.26 -5.52 -4.91
CA ALA A 387 12.89 -4.20 -4.81
C ALA A 387 11.84 -3.16 -4.46
N VAL A 388 11.97 -2.55 -3.29
CA VAL A 388 10.91 -1.71 -2.71
C VAL A 388 11.47 -0.43 -2.07
N SER A 389 10.63 0.60 -1.97
CA SER A 389 10.94 1.84 -1.25
C SER A 389 10.06 1.99 0.00
N GLU A 390 10.65 2.50 1.08
CA GLU A 390 10.02 2.92 2.34
C GLU A 390 8.85 2.01 2.81
N PRO A 391 9.07 0.70 2.96
CA PRO A 391 8.01 -0.23 3.28
C PRO A 391 7.36 0.13 4.62
N GLN A 392 6.03 0.28 4.61
CA GLN A 392 5.27 0.02 5.83
C GLN A 392 5.36 -1.49 6.05
N ILE A 393 6.09 -1.90 7.08
CA ILE A 393 6.24 -3.30 7.43
C ILE A 393 6.52 -3.40 8.93
N GLN A 394 5.90 -4.37 9.59
CA GLN A 394 5.86 -4.44 11.04
C GLN A 394 6.37 -5.81 11.50
N PRO A 395 7.64 -5.94 11.93
CA PRO A 395 8.16 -7.22 12.38
C PRO A 395 7.39 -7.75 13.59
N LYS A 396 7.10 -9.06 13.59
CA LYS A 396 6.41 -9.74 14.68
C LYS A 396 7.29 -9.90 15.92
N ASP A 397 8.57 -10.19 15.69
CA ASP A 397 9.52 -10.47 16.76
C ASP A 397 10.82 -9.68 16.58
N VAL A 398 11.05 -8.74 17.50
CA VAL A 398 12.31 -7.99 17.62
C VAL A 398 13.07 -8.34 18.90
N SER A 399 12.70 -9.42 19.59
CA SER A 399 13.43 -9.89 20.77
C SER A 399 14.88 -10.21 20.43
N GLY A 400 15.81 -9.78 21.29
CA GLY A 400 17.24 -9.93 21.05
C GLY A 400 17.79 -9.11 19.88
N LEU A 401 16.98 -8.24 19.27
CA LEU A 401 17.44 -7.26 18.30
C LEU A 401 17.72 -5.92 18.98
N SER A 402 18.78 -5.26 18.55
CA SER A 402 19.04 -3.85 18.85
C SER A 402 19.46 -3.11 17.60
N ILE A 403 19.16 -1.82 17.53
CA ILE A 403 19.59 -0.93 16.45
C ILE A 403 20.52 0.12 17.06
N LYS A 404 21.65 0.37 16.39
CA LYS A 404 22.54 1.49 16.67
C LYS A 404 22.68 2.37 15.44
N GLN A 405 22.61 3.68 15.64
CA GLN A 405 23.02 4.67 14.65
C GLN A 405 24.25 5.39 15.19
N GLY A 406 25.37 5.30 14.46
CA GLY A 406 26.68 5.67 14.97
C GLY A 406 26.96 4.93 16.29
N ASN A 407 27.19 5.71 17.35
CA ASN A 407 27.38 5.18 18.70
C ASN A 407 26.09 5.14 19.55
N ALA A 408 24.99 5.72 19.07
CA ALA A 408 23.75 5.83 19.82
C ALA A 408 22.88 4.58 19.65
N SER A 409 22.37 4.05 20.76
CA SER A 409 21.39 2.95 20.73
C SER A 409 19.98 3.51 20.59
N VAL A 410 19.18 2.90 19.72
CA VAL A 410 17.78 3.29 19.52
C VAL A 410 16.92 2.69 20.64
N PRO A 411 16.17 3.51 21.39
CA PRO A 411 15.48 3.04 22.60
C PRO A 411 14.27 2.14 22.31
N THR A 412 13.56 2.40 21.23
CA THR A 412 12.32 1.70 20.88
C THR A 412 12.35 1.33 19.39
N ILE A 413 12.19 0.04 19.08
CA ILE A 413 12.24 -0.50 17.72
C ILE A 413 11.06 -1.45 17.45
N GLY A 414 10.71 -1.64 16.18
CA GLY A 414 9.72 -2.62 15.72
C GLY A 414 8.30 -2.49 16.30
N LYS A 415 7.87 -1.29 16.72
CA LYS A 415 6.49 -1.06 17.17
C LYS A 415 5.52 -1.15 16.00
N PRO A 416 4.32 -1.74 16.19
CA PRO A 416 3.28 -1.71 15.19
C PRO A 416 2.90 -0.29 14.75
N LEU A 417 2.51 -0.11 13.48
CA LEU A 417 2.07 1.14 12.85
C LEU A 417 1.15 1.94 13.78
N ILE A 418 0.01 1.36 14.13
CA ILE A 418 -1.01 2.08 14.88
C ILE A 418 -0.58 2.42 16.32
N ASP A 419 0.41 1.70 16.86
CA ASP A 419 0.97 2.00 18.18
C ASP A 419 1.76 3.31 18.15
N TYR A 420 2.73 3.47 17.25
CA TYR A 420 3.48 4.71 17.17
C TYR A 420 2.66 5.85 16.55
N PHE A 421 1.71 5.58 15.65
CA PHE A 421 0.80 6.61 15.13
C PHE A 421 -0.14 7.19 16.19
N THR A 422 -0.69 6.37 17.08
CA THR A 422 -1.51 6.90 18.19
C THR A 422 -0.68 7.67 19.20
N TYR A 423 0.60 7.31 19.38
CA TYR A 423 1.54 8.10 20.18
C TYR A 423 1.85 9.44 19.52
N ALA A 424 2.18 9.43 18.22
CA ALA A 424 2.41 10.63 17.42
C ALA A 424 1.20 11.57 17.42
N ASN A 425 -0.02 11.04 17.29
CA ASN A 425 -1.25 11.83 17.30
C ASN A 425 -1.45 12.61 18.61
N LEU A 426 -0.91 12.11 19.73
CA LEU A 426 -0.92 12.84 20.99
C LEU A 426 0.11 13.97 20.97
N TYR A 427 1.37 13.66 20.64
CA TYR A 427 2.51 14.53 20.95
C TYR A 427 2.99 15.41 19.79
N GLN A 428 2.80 15.02 18.52
CA GLN A 428 3.30 15.78 17.36
C GLN A 428 2.87 17.25 17.34
N PRO A 429 1.60 17.63 17.65
CA PRO A 429 1.22 19.04 17.64
C PRO A 429 2.02 19.87 18.62
N CYS A 430 2.33 19.32 19.80
CA CYS A 430 3.09 20.03 20.81
C CYS A 430 4.60 20.00 20.50
N ALA A 431 5.13 18.84 20.07
CA ALA A 431 6.52 18.66 19.70
C ALA A 431 6.95 19.57 18.54
N ALA A 432 6.04 19.90 17.63
CA ALA A 432 6.30 20.83 16.53
C ALA A 432 6.56 22.29 16.98
N LEU A 433 6.35 22.61 18.27
CA LEU A 433 6.72 23.90 18.87
C LEU A 433 8.07 23.84 19.61
N ALA A 434 8.75 22.69 19.61
CA ALA A 434 10.02 22.51 20.28
C ALA A 434 11.11 23.36 19.63
N THR A 435 12.17 23.66 20.38
CA THR A 435 13.29 24.48 19.90
C THR A 435 13.92 23.87 18.64
N ALA A 436 14.11 22.54 18.63
CA ALA A 436 14.67 21.79 17.51
C ALA A 436 13.73 21.73 16.28
N ALA A 437 12.44 22.01 16.45
CA ALA A 437 11.45 22.05 15.37
C ALA A 437 11.27 23.47 14.78
N THR A 438 12.07 24.45 15.19
CA THR A 438 11.97 25.83 14.68
C THR A 438 12.17 25.87 13.16
N GLY A 439 11.25 26.51 12.45
CA GLY A 439 11.28 26.57 10.99
C GLY A 439 10.66 25.36 10.28
N SER A 440 9.95 24.49 11.03
CA SER A 440 9.21 23.35 10.48
C SER A 440 8.34 23.73 9.28
N PRO A 441 8.54 23.10 8.10
CA PRO A 441 7.60 23.23 7.00
C PRO A 441 6.19 22.80 7.41
N GLY A 442 5.20 23.63 7.07
CA GLY A 442 3.81 23.39 7.44
C GLY A 442 3.42 23.80 8.87
N ALA A 443 4.28 24.49 9.63
CA ALA A 443 3.93 24.99 10.98
C ALA A 443 2.61 25.80 11.01
N GLY A 444 2.32 26.58 9.96
CA GLY A 444 1.06 27.32 9.83
C GLY A 444 -0.20 26.44 9.78
N LEU A 445 -0.08 25.17 9.37
CA LEU A 445 -1.19 24.21 9.30
C LEU A 445 -1.66 23.73 10.68
N ILE A 446 -0.86 23.92 11.73
CA ILE A 446 -1.17 23.47 13.09
C ILE A 446 -1.25 24.62 14.10
N ALA A 447 -0.89 25.84 13.69
CA ALA A 447 -0.72 27.00 14.56
C ALA A 447 -1.97 27.33 15.42
N PHE A 448 -3.17 26.95 14.95
CA PHE A 448 -4.43 27.22 15.63
C PHE A 448 -4.79 26.25 16.75
N TYR A 449 -4.07 25.12 16.91
CA TYR A 449 -4.35 24.14 17.97
C TYR A 449 -3.10 23.59 18.69
N ALA A 450 -1.88 23.78 18.16
CA ALA A 450 -0.65 23.22 18.72
C ALA A 450 -0.42 23.63 20.20
N SER A 451 -0.51 24.92 20.51
CA SER A 451 -0.33 25.42 21.89
C SER A 451 -1.44 24.94 22.83
N ASN A 452 -2.68 24.85 22.33
CA ASN A 452 -3.80 24.27 23.08
C ASN A 452 -3.54 22.80 23.38
N ARG A 453 -2.97 22.04 22.42
CA ARG A 453 -2.58 20.64 22.63
C ARG A 453 -1.52 20.52 23.72
N CYS A 454 -0.48 21.35 23.74
CA CYS A 454 0.51 21.34 24.84
C CYS A 454 -0.16 21.57 26.21
N THR A 455 -1.02 22.59 26.29
CA THR A 455 -1.75 22.96 27.52
C THR A 455 -2.65 21.82 27.98
N ALA A 456 -3.38 21.20 27.04
CA ALA A 456 -4.27 20.09 27.29
C ALA A 456 -3.51 18.84 27.77
N LEU A 457 -2.39 18.46 27.14
CA LEU A 457 -1.55 17.35 27.59
C LEU A 457 -0.97 17.60 28.98
N LYS A 458 -0.54 18.83 29.28
CA LYS A 458 -0.08 19.23 30.62
C LYS A 458 -1.21 19.09 31.65
N ALA A 459 -2.41 19.57 31.34
CA ALA A 459 -3.58 19.46 32.21
C ALA A 459 -3.98 17.99 32.48
N LYS A 460 -3.71 17.09 31.53
CA LYS A 460 -3.86 15.63 31.69
C LYS A 460 -2.69 14.95 32.40
N GLY A 461 -1.67 15.69 32.84
CA GLY A 461 -0.49 15.11 33.48
C GLY A 461 0.42 14.30 32.55
N LEU A 462 0.19 14.38 31.23
CA LEU A 462 1.02 13.70 30.22
C LEU A 462 2.31 14.45 29.91
N LEU A 463 2.36 15.74 30.25
CA LEU A 463 3.55 16.58 30.22
C LEU A 463 3.78 17.22 31.60
N SER A 464 5.03 17.49 31.91
CA SER A 464 5.49 18.08 33.18
C SER A 464 5.98 19.52 33.04
N GLY A 465 6.41 19.95 31.84
CA GLY A 465 6.93 21.30 31.58
C GLY A 465 6.02 22.43 32.10
N ALA A 466 6.64 23.42 32.77
CA ALA A 466 5.94 24.58 33.34
C ALA A 466 5.67 25.69 32.32
N THR A 467 6.46 25.78 31.26
CA THR A 467 6.29 26.74 30.15
C THR A 467 5.88 26.00 28.89
N LEU A 468 5.29 26.72 27.93
CA LEU A 468 4.95 26.15 26.62
C LEU A 468 6.17 25.55 25.92
N GLN A 469 7.32 26.24 25.97
CA GLN A 469 8.56 25.73 25.37
C GLN A 469 9.02 24.43 26.02
N ALA A 470 9.02 24.37 27.36
CA ALA A 470 9.40 23.15 28.08
C ALA A 470 8.45 21.98 27.81
N GLN A 471 7.16 22.26 27.64
CA GLN A 471 6.17 21.24 27.23
C GLN A 471 6.43 20.72 25.82
N ALA A 472 6.77 21.61 24.90
CA ALA A 472 7.07 21.26 23.52
C ALA A 472 8.36 20.42 23.41
N ASP A 473 9.43 20.85 24.08
CA ASP A 473 10.70 20.12 24.12
C ASP A 473 10.53 18.74 24.78
N GLU A 474 9.72 18.64 25.85
CA GLU A 474 9.36 17.35 26.46
C GLU A 474 8.55 16.45 25.51
N ALA A 475 7.59 17.01 24.78
CA ALA A 475 6.80 16.27 23.80
C ALA A 475 7.66 15.73 22.65
N LEU A 476 8.66 16.50 22.19
CA LEU A 476 9.64 16.04 21.21
C LEU A 476 10.52 14.92 21.77
N GLN A 477 11.05 15.09 22.99
CA GLN A 477 11.85 14.05 23.65
C GLN A 477 11.07 12.74 23.82
N LYS A 478 9.76 12.83 24.09
CA LYS A 478 8.86 11.67 24.11
C LYS A 478 8.81 10.95 22.76
N LEU A 479 8.73 11.68 21.64
CA LEU A 479 8.79 11.09 20.30
C LEU A 479 10.17 10.47 20.02
N HIS A 480 11.27 11.11 20.45
CA HIS A 480 12.60 10.51 20.34
C HIS A 480 12.73 9.18 21.09
N ASN A 481 12.23 9.15 22.32
CA ASN A 481 12.18 7.92 23.13
C ASN A 481 11.31 6.83 22.48
N TYR A 482 10.38 7.22 21.60
CA TYR A 482 9.51 6.33 20.84
C TYR A 482 10.05 5.95 19.45
N GLY A 483 11.30 6.31 19.13
CA GLY A 483 12.02 5.83 17.95
C GLY A 483 12.11 6.79 16.76
N TRP A 484 11.57 8.01 16.87
CA TRP A 484 11.99 9.10 15.97
C TRP A 484 13.41 9.55 16.35
N ALA A 485 14.18 9.99 15.37
CA ALA A 485 15.50 10.60 15.52
C ALA A 485 15.47 12.10 15.19
N ALA A 486 16.56 12.83 15.42
CA ALA A 486 16.65 14.28 15.21
C ALA A 486 16.34 14.70 13.75
N GLU A 487 16.58 13.81 12.80
CA GLU A 487 16.30 14.00 11.37
C GLU A 487 14.80 14.16 11.05
N HIS A 488 13.91 13.96 12.04
CA HIS A 488 12.46 14.06 11.88
C HIS A 488 11.87 15.33 12.49
N ASP A 489 12.64 16.06 13.30
CA ASP A 489 12.14 17.11 14.20
C ASP A 489 11.36 18.21 13.47
N LEU A 490 11.84 18.59 12.28
CA LEU A 490 11.23 19.63 11.44
C LEU A 490 9.93 19.21 10.74
N TYR A 491 9.60 17.92 10.72
CA TYR A 491 8.53 17.39 9.86
C TYR A 491 7.27 16.99 10.63
N HIS A 492 7.29 17.01 11.96
CA HIS A 492 6.13 16.67 12.80
C HIS A 492 4.89 17.54 12.51
N ALA A 493 5.07 18.83 12.20
CA ALA A 493 3.95 19.74 11.92
C ALA A 493 3.14 19.32 10.69
N SER A 494 3.81 19.12 9.56
CA SER A 494 3.19 18.71 8.30
C SER A 494 2.63 17.30 8.38
N HIS A 495 3.31 16.37 9.07
CA HIS A 495 2.82 15.00 9.24
C HIS A 495 1.55 14.94 10.08
N HIS A 496 1.48 15.70 11.19
CA HIS A 496 0.24 15.77 11.96
C HIS A 496 -0.90 16.38 11.15
N ALA A 497 -0.65 17.48 10.46
CA ALA A 497 -1.69 18.17 9.69
C ALA A 497 -2.24 17.37 8.50
N LEU A 498 -1.39 16.55 7.87
CA LEU A 498 -1.70 15.93 6.57
C LEU A 498 -1.84 14.40 6.60
N ALA A 499 -1.48 13.73 7.71
CA ALA A 499 -1.48 12.26 7.75
C ALA A 499 -1.89 11.66 9.10
N THR A 500 -1.29 12.07 10.22
CA THR A 500 -1.33 11.30 11.48
C THR A 500 -2.75 10.98 12.00
N PRO A 501 -3.68 11.94 12.18
CA PRO A 501 -5.03 11.64 12.67
C PRO A 501 -5.83 10.76 11.68
N SER A 502 -5.63 10.99 10.38
CA SER A 502 -6.25 10.26 9.27
C SER A 502 -5.95 8.77 9.33
N ILE A 503 -4.67 8.45 9.49
CA ILE A 503 -4.16 7.08 9.60
C ILE A 503 -4.65 6.45 10.90
N VAL A 504 -4.59 7.18 12.03
CA VAL A 504 -5.08 6.65 13.31
C VAL A 504 -6.53 6.19 13.22
N VAL A 505 -7.42 7.04 12.73
CA VAL A 505 -8.85 6.71 12.68
C VAL A 505 -9.13 5.59 11.69
N THR A 506 -8.51 5.63 10.51
CA THR A 506 -8.72 4.59 9.48
C THR A 506 -8.23 3.23 9.95
N TYR A 507 -7.01 3.15 10.51
CA TYR A 507 -6.42 1.86 10.91
C TYR A 507 -7.04 1.30 12.19
N LEU A 508 -7.50 2.14 13.13
CA LEU A 508 -8.28 1.65 14.27
C LEU A 508 -9.56 0.93 13.81
N ASN A 509 -10.28 1.55 12.85
CA ASN A 509 -11.49 0.96 12.29
C ASN A 509 -11.19 -0.36 11.56
N THR A 510 -10.17 -0.39 10.71
CA THR A 510 -9.83 -1.57 9.90
C THR A 510 -9.31 -2.74 10.75
N LEU A 511 -8.37 -2.49 11.67
CA LEU A 511 -7.77 -3.53 12.52
C LEU A 511 -8.82 -4.11 13.49
N GLY A 512 -9.69 -3.24 14.02
CA GLY A 512 -10.81 -3.66 14.86
C GLY A 512 -11.99 -4.27 14.09
N ARG A 513 -12.03 -4.14 12.74
CA ARG A 513 -13.17 -4.51 11.88
C ARG A 513 -14.47 -3.80 12.26
N PHE A 514 -14.38 -2.53 12.61
CA PHE A 514 -15.53 -1.74 13.06
C PHE A 514 -16.40 -1.29 11.88
N SER A 515 -17.70 -1.15 12.16
CA SER A 515 -18.67 -0.56 11.23
C SER A 515 -18.60 0.97 11.29
N VAL A 516 -19.03 1.64 10.22
CA VAL A 516 -19.21 3.11 10.24
C VAL A 516 -20.14 3.58 11.36
N THR A 517 -21.07 2.72 11.78
CA THR A 517 -22.04 3.03 12.86
C THR A 517 -21.42 3.04 14.25
N ASP A 518 -20.22 2.47 14.41
CA ASP A 518 -19.55 2.35 15.71
C ASP A 518 -18.97 3.68 16.18
N ASN A 519 -18.74 4.65 15.26
CA ASN A 519 -18.15 5.97 15.54
C ASN A 519 -16.97 5.88 16.53
N VAL A 520 -16.04 4.96 16.29
CA VAL A 520 -14.99 4.58 17.25
C VAL A 520 -14.22 5.82 17.72
N CYS A 521 -14.11 5.97 19.04
CA CYS A 521 -13.50 7.14 19.68
C CYS A 521 -14.14 8.49 19.30
N GLY A 522 -15.43 8.49 18.97
CA GLY A 522 -16.19 9.68 18.62
C GLY A 522 -15.91 10.19 17.21
N PHE A 523 -15.15 9.45 16.38
CA PHE A 523 -14.78 9.90 15.04
C PHE A 523 -15.74 9.40 13.96
N SER A 524 -15.91 10.23 12.93
CA SER A 524 -16.62 9.90 11.68
C SER A 524 -16.05 10.68 10.50
N PHE A 525 -16.54 10.43 9.29
CA PHE A 525 -16.16 11.17 8.09
C PHE A 525 -17.34 11.93 7.49
N ALA A 526 -17.12 13.18 7.07
CA ALA A 526 -18.10 13.98 6.34
C ALA A 526 -17.45 15.13 5.58
N SER A 527 -18.17 15.75 4.66
CA SER A 527 -17.84 17.11 4.23
C SER A 527 -18.12 18.10 5.35
N THR A 528 -17.33 19.17 5.41
CA THR A 528 -17.48 20.22 6.42
C THR A 528 -17.45 21.60 5.81
N VAL A 529 -18.11 22.57 6.44
CA VAL A 529 -18.09 23.98 6.02
C VAL A 529 -16.67 24.52 6.12
N GLY A 530 -16.09 24.95 5.00
CA GLY A 530 -14.74 25.55 4.95
C GLY A 530 -14.74 27.08 5.01
N ALA A 531 -15.89 27.73 4.81
CA ALA A 531 -16.00 29.18 4.88
C ALA A 531 -15.82 29.66 6.34
N ALA A 532 -15.05 30.73 6.54
CA ALA A 532 -14.87 31.35 7.83
C ALA A 532 -16.22 31.87 8.39
N GLY A 533 -16.43 31.71 9.69
CA GLY A 533 -17.66 32.12 10.38
C GLY A 533 -18.08 31.14 11.47
N ALA A 534 -19.25 31.38 12.08
CA ALA A 534 -19.76 30.58 13.19
C ALA A 534 -19.98 29.09 12.86
N SER A 535 -20.21 28.77 11.59
CA SER A 535 -20.41 27.39 11.12
C SER A 535 -19.13 26.71 10.61
N LEU A 536 -17.97 27.37 10.66
CA LEU A 536 -16.70 26.79 10.21
C LEU A 536 -16.48 25.42 10.86
N GLY A 537 -16.17 24.43 10.03
CA GLY A 537 -15.94 23.04 10.43
C GLY A 537 -17.20 22.22 10.73
N ASN A 538 -18.41 22.80 10.71
CA ASN A 538 -19.64 22.02 10.90
C ASN A 538 -19.80 21.02 9.75
N VAL A 539 -20.38 19.86 10.08
CA VAL A 539 -20.81 18.87 9.08
C VAL A 539 -21.78 19.50 8.07
N THR A 540 -21.59 19.20 6.80
CA THR A 540 -22.49 19.57 5.71
C THR A 540 -22.63 18.43 4.71
N ALA A 541 -23.68 18.46 3.88
CA ALA A 541 -23.86 17.51 2.80
C ALA A 541 -22.69 17.60 1.80
N ILE A 542 -22.22 16.45 1.33
CA ILE A 542 -21.25 16.38 0.24
C ILE A 542 -21.85 16.95 -1.04
N SER A 543 -21.04 17.67 -1.83
CA SER A 543 -21.48 18.22 -3.11
C SER A 543 -21.43 17.15 -4.22
N ALA A 544 -22.29 17.29 -5.23
CA ALA A 544 -22.33 16.36 -6.36
C ALA A 544 -20.97 16.27 -7.08
N ALA A 545 -20.25 17.39 -7.25
CA ALA A 545 -18.94 17.40 -7.90
C ALA A 545 -17.86 16.67 -7.09
N VAL A 546 -17.87 16.83 -5.76
CA VAL A 546 -16.94 16.09 -4.89
C VAL A 546 -17.24 14.60 -4.96
N GLN A 547 -18.51 14.22 -4.85
CA GLN A 547 -18.93 12.82 -4.94
C GLN A 547 -18.55 12.19 -6.29
N ALA A 548 -18.85 12.88 -7.39
CA ALA A 548 -18.60 12.38 -8.73
C ALA A 548 -17.10 12.26 -9.06
N GLY A 549 -16.25 13.13 -8.49
CA GLY A 549 -14.81 13.10 -8.68
C GLY A 549 -14.03 12.29 -7.63
N ILE A 550 -14.67 11.78 -6.57
CA ILE A 550 -13.95 11.28 -5.38
C ILE A 550 -13.00 10.14 -5.72
N PHE A 551 -13.40 9.24 -6.63
CA PHE A 551 -12.60 8.08 -7.05
C PHE A 551 -11.21 8.51 -7.55
N ALA A 552 -11.16 9.56 -8.37
CA ALA A 552 -9.94 10.05 -8.99
C ALA A 552 -9.13 10.98 -8.08
N ASN A 553 -9.80 11.77 -7.24
CA ASN A 553 -9.17 12.82 -6.42
C ASN A 553 -8.81 12.35 -5.01
N GLY A 554 -9.43 11.27 -4.53
CA GLY A 554 -9.25 10.74 -3.20
C GLY A 554 -8.04 9.80 -3.06
N ASN A 555 -7.57 9.64 -1.82
CA ASN A 555 -6.48 8.72 -1.47
C ASN A 555 -6.92 7.54 -0.58
N GLY A 556 -8.22 7.40 -0.31
CA GLY A 556 -8.81 6.36 0.54
C GLY A 556 -8.67 6.57 2.05
N VAL A 557 -8.05 7.67 2.52
CA VAL A 557 -7.84 7.97 3.95
C VAL A 557 -8.27 9.43 4.25
N PRO A 558 -9.52 9.66 4.71
CA PRO A 558 -9.99 11.01 5.01
C PRO A 558 -9.25 11.67 6.21
N PRO A 559 -8.78 12.93 6.10
CA PRO A 559 -9.25 13.93 5.13
C PRO A 559 -8.67 13.75 3.71
N THR A 560 -9.56 13.84 2.73
CA THR A 560 -9.24 13.73 1.30
C THR A 560 -10.31 14.39 0.44
N ALA A 561 -9.89 15.17 -0.56
CA ALA A 561 -10.75 15.73 -1.62
C ALA A 561 -12.14 16.24 -1.16
N GLY A 562 -12.20 17.06 -0.11
CA GLY A 562 -13.45 17.66 0.39
C GLY A 562 -14.22 16.83 1.42
N ILE A 563 -13.70 15.67 1.81
CA ILE A 563 -14.16 14.86 2.94
C ILE A 563 -13.14 15.00 4.05
N ASN A 564 -13.60 15.21 5.28
CA ASN A 564 -12.76 15.49 6.44
C ASN A 564 -13.04 14.51 7.57
N LEU A 565 -12.09 14.44 8.51
CA LEU A 565 -12.30 13.82 9.80
C LEU A 565 -13.19 14.72 10.68
N VAL A 566 -14.19 14.13 11.32
CA VAL A 566 -15.14 14.81 12.20
C VAL A 566 -15.10 14.15 13.57
N TYR A 567 -14.92 14.98 14.60
CA TYR A 567 -15.12 14.56 15.98
C TYR A 567 -16.56 14.88 16.38
N ASN A 568 -17.35 13.83 16.58
CA ASN A 568 -18.78 13.91 16.89
C ASN A 568 -19.02 14.51 18.27
N ASP A 569 -18.16 14.17 19.23
CA ASP A 569 -18.33 14.51 20.65
C ASP A 569 -17.76 15.90 20.99
N ALA A 570 -17.43 16.71 19.99
CA ALA A 570 -16.94 18.06 20.20
C ALA A 570 -17.96 18.93 20.95
N THR A 571 -17.48 19.79 21.85
CA THR A 571 -18.34 20.78 22.50
C THR A 571 -18.98 21.70 21.46
N GLY A 572 -20.30 21.85 21.52
CA GLY A 572 -21.07 22.59 20.52
C GLY A 572 -21.50 21.78 19.30
N GLY A 573 -21.27 20.46 19.29
CA GLY A 573 -21.71 19.51 18.27
C GLY A 573 -20.61 19.12 17.29
N ALA A 574 -20.92 18.12 16.45
CA ALA A 574 -19.96 17.50 15.55
C ALA A 574 -19.20 18.51 14.67
N LYS A 575 -17.87 18.45 14.74
CA LYS A 575 -16.95 19.44 14.15
C LYS A 575 -15.78 18.76 13.48
N ARG A 576 -15.20 19.36 12.43
CA ARG A 576 -13.90 18.96 11.89
C ARG A 576 -12.88 18.82 13.03
N ASP A 577 -12.20 17.69 13.09
CA ASP A 577 -11.27 17.30 14.15
C ASP A 577 -10.31 18.41 14.59
N VAL A 578 -9.61 19.06 13.64
CA VAL A 578 -8.62 20.10 13.96
C VAL A 578 -9.24 21.37 14.57
N LEU A 579 -10.54 21.58 14.40
CA LEU A 579 -11.30 22.69 14.97
C LEU A 579 -12.12 22.28 16.20
N ALA A 580 -12.09 21.00 16.57
CA ALA A 580 -12.92 20.46 17.62
C ALA A 580 -12.42 20.90 19.00
N VAL A 581 -13.38 21.29 19.84
CA VAL A 581 -13.14 21.56 21.26
C VAL A 581 -13.39 20.28 22.04
N SER A 582 -12.37 19.75 22.69
CA SER A 582 -12.49 18.53 23.50
C SER A 582 -13.30 18.81 24.77
N PRO A 583 -14.36 18.05 25.08
CA PRO A 583 -15.15 18.23 26.30
C PRO A 583 -14.32 18.21 27.58
N SER A 584 -13.29 17.36 27.65
CA SER A 584 -12.53 17.15 28.88
C SER A 584 -11.51 18.25 29.19
N THR A 585 -11.26 19.16 28.24
CA THR A 585 -10.28 20.25 28.36
C THR A 585 -10.90 21.62 28.13
N GLY A 586 -12.02 21.69 27.40
CA GLY A 586 -12.62 22.95 26.97
C GLY A 586 -11.78 23.70 25.93
N LEU A 587 -10.75 23.07 25.34
CA LEU A 587 -9.83 23.69 24.39
C LEU A 587 -10.03 23.16 22.97
N ALA A 588 -9.83 24.03 21.98
CA ALA A 588 -9.68 23.64 20.57
C ALA A 588 -8.29 23.00 20.38
N ASP A 589 -8.16 21.75 20.79
CA ASP A 589 -6.92 20.99 20.89
C ASP A 589 -6.83 19.86 19.85
N ALA A 590 -7.59 19.99 18.76
CA ALA A 590 -7.71 19.00 17.69
C ALA A 590 -8.19 17.63 18.17
N ALA A 591 -9.32 17.60 18.91
CA ALA A 591 -9.97 16.37 19.39
C ALA A 591 -9.06 15.47 20.25
N LEU A 592 -8.36 16.04 21.24
CA LEU A 592 -7.50 15.29 22.16
C LEU A 592 -8.24 14.11 22.82
N ASP A 593 -9.51 14.27 23.20
CA ASP A 593 -10.29 13.19 23.82
C ASP A 593 -10.39 11.94 22.93
N GLY A 594 -10.65 12.14 21.64
CA GLY A 594 -10.63 11.06 20.64
C GLY A 594 -9.23 10.46 20.48
N ALA A 595 -8.17 11.28 20.50
CA ALA A 595 -6.79 10.82 20.42
C ALA A 595 -6.35 9.99 21.65
N LEU A 596 -6.82 10.34 22.85
CA LEU A 596 -6.60 9.57 24.07
C LEU A 596 -7.32 8.22 24.02
N CYS A 597 -8.58 8.20 23.58
CA CYS A 597 -9.32 6.96 23.33
C CYS A 597 -8.59 6.06 22.33
N ALA A 598 -8.12 6.63 21.21
CA ALA A 598 -7.36 5.90 20.20
C ALA A 598 -6.10 5.23 20.79
N ARG A 599 -5.30 5.96 21.57
CA ARG A 599 -4.13 5.41 22.26
C ARG A 599 -4.52 4.33 23.27
N ALA A 600 -5.64 4.50 23.96
CA ALA A 600 -6.14 3.53 24.91
C ALA A 600 -6.54 2.21 24.24
N LEU A 601 -7.23 2.26 23.10
CA LEU A 601 -7.63 1.06 22.36
C LEU A 601 -6.42 0.26 21.87
N VAL A 602 -5.33 0.91 21.47
CA VAL A 602 -4.12 0.20 21.02
C VAL A 602 -3.36 -0.43 22.19
N THR A 603 -3.23 0.31 23.30
CA THR A 603 -2.42 -0.15 24.46
C THR A 603 -3.21 -1.07 25.41
N GLY A 604 -4.53 -0.95 25.45
CA GLY A 604 -5.40 -1.59 26.45
C GLY A 604 -5.40 -0.90 27.81
N THR A 605 -4.84 0.32 27.89
CA THR A 605 -4.72 1.09 29.12
C THR A 605 -5.12 2.54 28.88
N ASP A 606 -5.81 3.15 29.83
CA ASP A 606 -6.05 4.59 29.80
C ASP A 606 -4.70 5.35 29.89
N PRO A 607 -4.34 6.17 28.88
CA PRO A 607 -3.06 6.86 28.86
C PRO A 607 -2.88 7.88 29.99
N VAL A 608 -3.98 8.38 30.58
CA VAL A 608 -3.94 9.39 31.65
C VAL A 608 -3.81 8.74 33.02
N SER A 609 -4.67 7.76 33.33
CA SER A 609 -4.68 7.12 34.65
C SER A 609 -3.74 5.92 34.77
N GLY A 610 -3.30 5.34 33.65
CA GLY A 610 -2.54 4.08 33.61
C GLY A 610 -3.37 2.84 33.92
N SER A 611 -4.68 2.99 34.13
CA SER A 611 -5.57 1.88 34.48
C SER A 611 -5.85 1.00 33.26
N ALA A 612 -6.01 -0.30 33.47
CA ALA A 612 -6.48 -1.21 32.42
C ALA A 612 -7.89 -0.83 31.96
N LEU A 613 -8.17 -0.96 30.66
CA LEU A 613 -9.51 -0.73 30.12
C LEU A 613 -10.50 -1.79 30.62
N THR A 614 -11.77 -1.40 30.72
CA THR A 614 -12.88 -2.29 31.11
C THR A 614 -14.09 -2.12 30.19
N GLY A 615 -15.01 -3.08 30.20
CA GLY A 615 -16.29 -3.00 29.48
C GLY A 615 -16.12 -2.87 27.96
N THR A 616 -16.87 -1.96 27.33
CA THR A 616 -16.87 -1.75 25.87
C THR A 616 -15.49 -1.39 25.32
N LEU A 617 -14.75 -0.51 26.01
CA LEU A 617 -13.42 -0.10 25.55
C LEU A 617 -12.42 -1.25 25.58
N LEU A 618 -12.50 -2.15 26.58
CA LEU A 618 -11.68 -3.36 26.59
C LEU A 618 -12.01 -4.27 25.41
N ALA A 619 -13.31 -4.53 25.16
CA ALA A 619 -13.73 -5.36 24.04
C ALA A 619 -13.28 -4.78 22.68
N GLN A 620 -13.34 -3.45 22.52
CA GLN A 620 -12.81 -2.77 21.34
C GLN A 620 -11.28 -2.88 21.25
N SER A 621 -10.57 -2.70 22.37
CA SER A 621 -9.11 -2.82 22.43
C SER A 621 -8.64 -4.22 22.04
N GLU A 622 -9.28 -5.27 22.54
CA GLU A 622 -8.91 -6.65 22.20
C GLU A 622 -9.13 -6.96 20.71
N ARG A 623 -10.16 -6.40 20.08
CA ARG A 623 -10.35 -6.49 18.62
C ARG A 623 -9.21 -5.82 17.87
N VAL A 624 -8.83 -4.61 18.27
CA VAL A 624 -7.71 -3.86 17.65
C VAL A 624 -6.40 -4.62 17.81
N LYS A 625 -6.08 -5.09 19.03
CA LYS A 625 -4.86 -5.87 19.31
C LYS A 625 -4.81 -7.17 18.51
N LYS A 626 -5.94 -7.85 18.36
CA LYS A 626 -6.03 -9.01 17.46
C LYS A 626 -5.72 -8.63 16.01
N GLY A 627 -6.30 -7.54 15.50
CA GLY A 627 -6.02 -7.03 14.16
C GLY A 627 -4.53 -6.70 13.95
N ILE A 628 -3.89 -6.07 14.95
CA ILE A 628 -2.44 -5.80 14.93
C ILE A 628 -1.64 -7.09 14.82
N ALA A 629 -1.96 -8.11 15.62
CA ALA A 629 -1.21 -9.36 15.62
C ALA A 629 -1.30 -10.13 14.29
N GLU A 630 -2.40 -9.97 13.55
CA GLU A 630 -2.65 -10.63 12.25
C GLU A 630 -1.80 -10.05 11.10
N VAL A 631 -1.26 -8.83 11.24
CA VAL A 631 -0.55 -8.13 10.16
C VAL A 631 0.98 -8.14 10.30
N GLN A 632 1.50 -8.68 11.39
CA GLN A 632 2.93 -8.63 11.67
C GLN A 632 3.71 -9.65 10.83
N ALA A 633 4.79 -9.17 10.22
CA ALA A 633 5.65 -9.93 9.31
C ALA A 633 6.64 -10.83 10.07
N THR A 634 7.02 -11.96 9.46
CA THR A 634 7.97 -12.90 10.06
C THR A 634 9.42 -12.48 9.85
N GLY A 635 9.70 -11.70 8.79
CA GLY A 635 11.04 -11.37 8.32
C GLY A 635 11.67 -12.45 7.44
N SER A 636 11.06 -13.63 7.29
CA SER A 636 11.65 -14.74 6.54
C SER A 636 11.34 -14.62 5.05
N LEU A 637 12.36 -14.28 4.26
CA LEU A 637 12.27 -14.18 2.81
C LEU A 637 12.72 -15.46 2.10
N GLY A 638 13.07 -16.50 2.87
CA GLY A 638 13.45 -17.82 2.32
C GLY A 638 14.69 -17.76 1.41
N GLY A 639 15.55 -16.76 1.59
CA GLY A 639 16.73 -16.53 0.76
C GLY A 639 16.46 -15.96 -0.64
N LYS A 640 15.25 -15.43 -0.89
CA LYS A 640 14.97 -14.62 -2.08
C LYS A 640 15.81 -13.33 -2.05
N PRO A 641 16.40 -12.91 -3.18
CA PRO A 641 17.10 -11.63 -3.26
C PRO A 641 16.09 -10.50 -3.05
N ALA A 642 16.44 -9.56 -2.17
CA ALA A 642 15.56 -8.44 -1.82
C ALA A 642 16.37 -7.17 -1.60
N VAL A 643 15.80 -6.03 -1.98
CA VAL A 643 16.33 -4.69 -1.75
C VAL A 643 15.26 -3.82 -1.10
N ILE A 644 15.62 -3.16 0.00
CA ILE A 644 14.84 -2.07 0.61
C ILE A 644 15.62 -0.78 0.48
N VAL A 645 14.99 0.24 -0.10
CA VAL A 645 15.43 1.64 -0.05
C VAL A 645 14.58 2.37 0.98
N ALA A 646 15.16 3.21 1.84
CA ALA A 646 14.37 4.05 2.75
C ALA A 646 15.05 5.39 3.01
N GLY A 647 14.25 6.45 3.11
CA GLY A 647 14.72 7.76 3.53
C GLY A 647 14.90 7.84 5.05
N ARG A 648 16.05 8.31 5.51
CA ARG A 648 16.37 8.44 6.95
C ARG A 648 15.45 9.42 7.67
N SER A 649 14.95 10.45 6.98
CA SER A 649 14.06 11.48 7.51
C SER A 649 12.57 11.12 7.38
N ASP A 650 12.25 9.85 7.09
CA ASP A 650 10.88 9.37 7.01
C ASP A 650 10.17 9.51 8.38
N THR A 651 9.41 10.59 8.51
CA THR A 651 8.70 10.93 9.76
C THR A 651 7.35 10.23 9.85
N LEU A 652 6.88 9.63 8.75
CA LEU A 652 5.62 8.90 8.66
C LEU A 652 5.78 7.45 9.10
N ILE A 653 6.78 6.76 8.53
CA ILE A 653 7.14 5.37 8.79
C ILE A 653 8.61 5.36 9.25
N PRO A 654 8.89 5.71 10.52
CA PRO A 654 10.26 5.85 10.99
C PRO A 654 11.07 4.58 10.77
N VAL A 655 12.26 4.71 10.19
CA VAL A 655 13.11 3.58 9.79
C VAL A 655 13.41 2.62 10.94
N ASN A 656 13.44 3.12 12.18
CA ASN A 656 13.64 2.34 13.41
C ASN A 656 12.46 1.40 13.74
N GLN A 657 11.24 1.75 13.33
CA GLN A 657 10.05 0.90 13.53
C GLN A 657 9.80 -0.04 12.35
N ALA A 658 10.23 0.36 11.15
CA ALA A 658 10.02 -0.39 9.91
C ALA A 658 11.33 -0.94 9.33
N SER A 659 11.92 -0.28 8.32
CA SER A 659 13.01 -0.83 7.49
C SER A 659 14.22 -1.39 8.25
N ARG A 660 14.75 -0.67 9.26
CA ARG A 660 15.87 -1.16 10.08
C ARG A 660 15.47 -2.36 10.93
N ALA A 661 14.29 -2.31 11.54
CA ALA A 661 13.76 -3.41 12.35
C ALA A 661 13.48 -4.65 11.50
N TYR A 662 12.92 -4.49 10.31
CA TYR A 662 12.67 -5.58 9.36
C TYR A 662 13.96 -6.16 8.80
N PHE A 663 14.95 -5.33 8.47
CA PHE A 663 16.28 -5.81 8.08
C PHE A 663 16.90 -6.69 9.17
N GLY A 664 16.87 -6.24 10.43
CA GLY A 664 17.32 -7.04 11.57
C GLY A 664 16.53 -8.33 11.77
N ALA A 665 15.20 -8.26 11.65
CA ALA A 665 14.32 -9.42 11.75
C ALA A 665 14.58 -10.45 10.65
N SER A 666 14.81 -10.00 9.41
CA SER A 666 15.16 -10.89 8.30
C SER A 666 16.52 -11.56 8.48
N ARG A 667 17.53 -10.81 8.96
CA ARG A 667 18.83 -11.38 9.31
C ARG A 667 18.74 -12.41 10.43
N LYS A 668 17.86 -12.18 11.40
CA LYS A 668 17.57 -13.15 12.48
C LYS A 668 16.84 -14.39 11.97
N ALA A 669 15.83 -14.22 11.13
CA ALA A 669 14.98 -15.30 10.64
C ALA A 669 15.70 -16.22 9.64
N ASP A 670 16.39 -15.64 8.66
CA ASP A 670 17.03 -16.41 7.58
C ASP A 670 18.53 -16.67 7.82
N GLY A 671 19.16 -15.99 8.80
CA GLY A 671 20.58 -16.13 9.10
C GLY A 671 21.47 -15.86 7.88
N ASN A 672 22.40 -16.78 7.61
CA ASN A 672 23.30 -16.70 6.45
C ASN A 672 22.58 -16.84 5.10
N ASN A 673 21.32 -17.30 5.08
CA ASN A 673 20.53 -17.37 3.85
C ASN A 673 19.92 -16.02 3.48
N SER A 674 19.88 -15.04 4.40
CA SER A 674 19.30 -13.73 4.10
C SER A 674 20.10 -13.02 3.00
N LYS A 675 19.45 -12.75 1.87
CA LYS A 675 19.99 -11.96 0.74
C LYS A 675 19.44 -10.54 0.71
N LEU A 676 18.76 -10.10 1.77
CA LEU A 676 18.21 -8.76 1.86
C LEU A 676 19.33 -7.72 1.94
N ARG A 677 19.27 -6.73 1.05
CA ARG A 677 20.09 -5.52 1.05
C ARG A 677 19.26 -4.33 1.50
N TYR A 678 19.85 -3.51 2.37
CA TYR A 678 19.22 -2.29 2.86
C TYR A 678 20.05 -1.06 2.47
N TYR A 679 19.41 -0.13 1.77
CA TYR A 679 19.98 1.13 1.30
C TYR A 679 19.26 2.27 1.99
N GLU A 680 19.94 2.93 2.92
CA GLU A 680 19.37 4.03 3.70
C GLU A 680 19.88 5.37 3.16
N VAL A 681 18.98 6.25 2.76
CA VAL A 681 19.32 7.51 2.07
C VAL A 681 19.14 8.67 3.03
N THR A 682 20.20 9.44 3.28
CA THR A 682 20.09 10.64 4.14
C THR A 682 19.31 11.73 3.41
N ASN A 683 18.72 12.66 4.16
CA ASN A 683 17.94 13.79 3.62
C ASN A 683 16.81 13.36 2.67
N ALA A 684 16.23 12.19 2.87
CA ALA A 684 15.12 11.67 2.08
C ALA A 684 14.02 11.17 3.02
N GLN A 685 12.77 11.15 2.55
CA GLN A 685 11.60 10.86 3.36
C GLN A 685 10.45 10.26 2.55
N HIS A 686 9.34 9.95 3.20
CA HIS A 686 8.20 9.21 2.66
C HIS A 686 7.47 9.85 1.47
N PHE A 687 7.34 11.18 1.50
CA PHE A 687 6.49 11.92 0.58
C PHE A 687 7.31 12.77 -0.39
N ASP A 688 7.85 12.18 -1.45
CA ASP A 688 8.50 12.96 -2.52
C ASP A 688 7.60 14.10 -3.02
N ALA A 689 6.28 13.88 -3.09
CA ALA A 689 5.28 14.91 -3.44
C ALA A 689 5.28 16.17 -2.55
N PHE A 690 5.92 16.16 -1.38
CA PHE A 690 6.06 17.33 -0.51
C PHE A 690 7.28 18.19 -0.85
N ILE A 691 8.28 17.65 -1.57
CA ILE A 691 9.58 18.30 -1.80
C ILE A 691 9.40 19.67 -2.45
N ASP A 692 8.95 19.74 -3.69
CA ASP A 692 8.70 21.01 -4.38
C ASP A 692 7.27 21.56 -4.23
N ASN A 693 6.53 21.11 -3.20
CA ASN A 693 5.19 21.60 -2.92
C ASN A 693 5.23 23.03 -2.33
N ALA A 694 4.57 23.98 -3.01
CA ALA A 694 4.54 25.38 -2.61
C ALA A 694 3.92 25.63 -1.22
N ALA A 695 3.08 24.73 -0.72
CA ALA A 695 2.49 24.81 0.63
C ALA A 695 3.45 24.36 1.75
N LEU A 696 4.59 23.75 1.40
CA LEU A 696 5.54 23.17 2.32
C LEU A 696 6.98 23.67 2.06
N PRO A 697 7.21 24.99 1.99
CA PRO A 697 8.54 25.53 1.76
C PRO A 697 9.50 25.04 2.85
N GLY A 698 10.69 24.61 2.44
CA GLY A 698 11.69 24.02 3.32
C GLY A 698 11.87 22.51 3.12
N TYR A 699 10.88 21.80 2.56
CA TYR A 699 11.14 20.43 2.09
C TYR A 699 12.12 20.45 0.90
N ASP A 700 11.90 21.36 -0.05
CA ASP A 700 12.71 21.55 -1.26
C ASP A 700 14.21 21.77 -1.02
N SER A 701 14.55 22.44 0.09
CA SER A 701 15.90 22.85 0.47
C SER A 701 16.56 21.87 1.44
N ASN A 702 15.78 21.11 2.22
CA ASN A 702 16.29 20.15 3.20
C ASN A 702 16.32 18.70 2.71
N LEU A 703 15.56 18.36 1.67
CA LEU A 703 15.34 16.97 1.26
C LEU A 703 15.57 16.74 -0.23
N ILE A 704 15.83 15.48 -0.58
CA ILE A 704 16.04 14.98 -1.94
C ILE A 704 14.97 13.93 -2.29
N PRO A 705 14.66 13.71 -3.59
CA PRO A 705 13.68 12.72 -4.02
C PRO A 705 14.21 11.29 -3.82
N LEU A 706 13.51 10.50 -3.00
CA LEU A 706 13.85 9.10 -2.78
C LEU A 706 13.58 8.24 -4.02
N HIS A 707 12.64 8.67 -4.87
CA HIS A 707 12.25 7.95 -6.09
C HIS A 707 13.43 7.65 -7.03
N VAL A 708 14.46 8.51 -7.05
CA VAL A 708 15.70 8.25 -7.81
C VAL A 708 16.38 6.95 -7.35
N TYR A 709 16.43 6.73 -6.03
CA TYR A 709 17.04 5.54 -5.44
C TYR A 709 16.14 4.32 -5.55
N PHE A 710 14.81 4.50 -5.54
CA PHE A 710 13.88 3.42 -5.89
C PHE A 710 14.15 2.88 -7.30
N ASN A 711 14.32 3.75 -8.30
CA ASN A 711 14.63 3.33 -9.66
C ASN A 711 15.98 2.60 -9.74
N GLN A 712 17.02 3.12 -9.07
CA GLN A 712 18.32 2.43 -9.00
C GLN A 712 18.21 1.03 -8.35
N ALA A 713 17.40 0.87 -7.29
CA ALA A 713 17.18 -0.43 -6.66
C ALA A 713 16.46 -1.42 -7.59
N MET A 714 15.49 -0.95 -8.38
CA MET A 714 14.84 -1.76 -9.40
C MET A 714 15.83 -2.20 -10.49
N ASP A 715 16.68 -1.28 -10.96
CA ASP A 715 17.72 -1.58 -11.97
C ASP A 715 18.74 -2.60 -11.45
N LEU A 716 19.17 -2.46 -10.19
CA LEU A 716 20.08 -3.41 -9.52
C LEU A 716 19.44 -4.80 -9.41
N MET A 717 18.17 -4.89 -9.00
CA MET A 717 17.47 -6.16 -8.91
C MET A 717 17.28 -6.80 -10.28
N TYR A 718 16.89 -6.01 -11.28
CA TYR A 718 16.72 -6.51 -12.65
C TYR A 718 18.05 -7.04 -13.22
N ALA A 719 19.15 -6.32 -13.04
CA ALA A 719 20.48 -6.76 -13.44
C ALA A 719 20.93 -8.03 -12.68
N HIS A 720 20.62 -8.13 -11.38
CA HIS A 720 20.90 -9.33 -10.60
C HIS A 720 20.17 -10.56 -11.15
N LEU A 721 18.86 -10.44 -11.41
CA LEU A 721 18.03 -11.54 -11.87
C LEU A 721 18.32 -11.94 -13.34
N ARG A 722 18.62 -10.97 -14.22
CA ARG A 722 18.90 -11.24 -15.63
C ARG A 722 20.33 -11.69 -15.90
N ASN A 723 21.31 -11.08 -15.22
CA ASN A 723 22.73 -11.20 -15.57
C ASN A 723 23.58 -11.81 -14.46
N GLY A 724 23.01 -12.08 -13.27
CA GLY A 724 23.76 -12.58 -12.13
C GLY A 724 24.66 -11.53 -11.46
N THR A 725 24.47 -10.24 -11.78
CA THR A 725 25.22 -9.14 -11.15
C THR A 725 25.03 -9.17 -9.63
N ALA A 726 26.11 -9.03 -8.86
CA ALA A 726 26.00 -9.00 -7.40
C ALA A 726 25.24 -7.75 -6.93
N LEU A 727 24.29 -7.91 -6.01
CA LEU A 727 23.66 -6.78 -5.34
C LEU A 727 24.67 -6.12 -4.39
N PRO A 728 24.83 -4.78 -4.44
CA PRO A 728 25.70 -4.04 -3.53
C PRO A 728 25.39 -4.32 -2.05
N ASP A 729 26.43 -4.27 -1.21
CA ASP A 729 26.26 -4.41 0.23
C ASP A 729 25.39 -3.30 0.82
N SER A 730 24.75 -3.63 1.95
CA SER A 730 23.85 -2.71 2.64
C SER A 730 24.63 -1.49 3.11
N GLN A 731 24.10 -0.30 2.85
CA GLN A 731 24.85 0.93 3.00
C GLN A 731 23.97 2.15 3.28
N VAL A 732 24.60 3.17 3.85
CA VAL A 732 24.07 4.53 3.91
C VAL A 732 24.57 5.32 2.71
N ILE A 733 23.64 6.01 2.05
CA ILE A 733 23.91 6.95 0.97
C ILE A 733 23.79 8.37 1.54
N HIS A 734 24.93 9.00 1.78
CA HIS A 734 25.01 10.39 2.26
C HIS A 734 24.77 11.37 1.12
N THR A 735 23.53 11.84 0.99
CA THR A 735 23.15 12.86 0.02
C THR A 735 23.45 14.27 0.52
N THR A 736 23.41 15.25 -0.38
CA THR A 736 23.53 16.67 -0.02
C THR A 736 22.25 17.39 -0.43
N PRO A 737 21.49 18.00 0.50
CA PRO A 737 20.32 18.79 0.17
C PRO A 737 20.66 19.93 -0.80
N ARG A 738 19.64 20.42 -1.51
CA ARG A 738 19.83 21.54 -2.47
C ARG A 738 20.17 22.86 -1.77
N GLY A 739 19.76 23.03 -0.52
CA GLY A 739 19.95 24.26 0.25
C GLY A 739 19.22 25.46 -0.35
N GLY A 740 19.74 26.66 -0.09
CA GLY A 740 19.16 27.91 -0.59
C GLY A 740 17.94 28.39 0.21
N THR A 741 17.09 29.19 -0.43
CA THR A 741 15.88 29.75 0.19
C THR A 741 14.74 28.73 0.14
N ALA A 742 14.11 28.45 1.29
CA ALA A 742 12.94 27.59 1.39
C ALA A 742 11.82 28.00 0.40
N GLY A 743 11.31 27.04 -0.38
CA GLY A 743 10.34 27.24 -1.45
C GLY A 743 10.94 27.67 -2.80
N SER A 744 12.25 27.94 -2.86
CA SER A 744 13.01 28.36 -4.04
C SER A 744 14.42 27.75 -4.06
N ALA A 745 14.54 26.48 -3.68
CA ALA A 745 15.80 25.73 -3.78
C ALA A 745 16.36 25.74 -5.23
N PRO A 746 17.70 25.71 -5.40
CA PRO A 746 18.33 25.64 -6.72
C PRO A 746 17.98 24.33 -7.44
N ALA A 747 18.38 24.19 -8.72
CA ALA A 747 18.17 22.95 -9.46
C ALA A 747 18.95 21.78 -8.82
N ILE A 748 18.32 20.61 -8.75
CA ILE A 748 18.99 19.38 -8.33
C ILE A 748 20.05 18.96 -9.35
N SER A 749 21.13 18.35 -8.87
CA SER A 749 22.19 17.81 -9.72
C SER A 749 22.70 16.47 -9.20
N ALA A 750 23.52 15.77 -9.98
CA ALA A 750 24.18 14.54 -9.55
C ALA A 750 25.06 14.72 -8.30
N ALA A 751 25.55 15.94 -8.02
CA ALA A 751 26.31 16.22 -6.80
C ALA A 751 25.44 16.14 -5.52
N ASN A 752 24.12 16.33 -5.64
CA ASN A 752 23.18 16.14 -4.54
C ASN A 752 22.85 14.66 -4.30
N LEU A 753 22.98 13.83 -5.36
CA LEU A 753 22.45 12.48 -5.44
C LEU A 753 23.56 11.46 -5.76
N PRO A 754 24.49 11.20 -4.84
CA PRO A 754 25.47 10.14 -5.05
C PRO A 754 24.78 8.80 -5.27
N ALA A 755 25.27 8.01 -6.23
CA ALA A 755 24.70 6.71 -6.57
C ALA A 755 24.92 5.66 -5.46
N ILE A 756 24.12 4.59 -5.48
CA ILE A 756 24.36 3.40 -4.64
C ILE A 756 25.71 2.80 -5.06
N ALA A 757 26.68 2.77 -4.14
CA ALA A 757 28.02 2.32 -4.46
C ALA A 757 28.06 0.79 -4.61
N GLY A 758 28.65 0.27 -5.69
CA GLY A 758 28.86 -1.17 -5.87
C GLY A 758 29.78 -1.78 -4.80
N SER A 759 30.67 -0.98 -4.22
CA SER A 759 31.53 -1.34 -3.09
C SER A 759 31.60 -0.15 -2.12
N PRO A 760 30.69 -0.08 -1.14
CA PRO A 760 30.69 1.01 -0.16
C PRO A 760 31.92 0.95 0.75
N THR A 761 32.39 2.11 1.20
CA THR A 761 33.46 2.24 2.19
C THR A 761 32.97 1.80 3.58
N ALA A 762 33.90 1.48 4.49
CA ALA A 762 33.56 0.91 5.79
C ALA A 762 32.68 1.83 6.67
N ASP A 763 32.85 3.15 6.54
CA ASP A 763 32.06 4.19 7.19
C ASP A 763 30.64 4.32 6.63
N LYS A 764 30.30 3.62 5.53
CA LYS A 764 28.96 3.61 4.95
C LYS A 764 28.25 2.26 5.10
N LEU A 765 28.95 1.24 5.57
CA LEU A 765 28.40 -0.11 5.66
C LEU A 765 27.35 -0.24 6.77
N ILE A 766 26.17 -0.73 6.38
CA ILE A 766 25.18 -1.22 7.32
C ILE A 766 25.49 -2.68 7.60
N SER A 767 25.65 -3.03 8.89
CA SER A 767 26.03 -4.38 9.30
C SER A 767 25.05 -4.98 10.30
N TYR A 768 25.03 -6.31 10.35
CA TYR A 768 24.32 -7.08 11.36
C TYR A 768 25.29 -8.04 12.04
N SER A 769 25.42 -7.95 13.35
CA SER A 769 26.24 -8.88 14.14
C SER A 769 25.68 -9.04 15.55
N ASN A 770 25.62 -10.28 16.06
CA ASN A 770 25.17 -10.59 17.42
C ASN A 770 23.83 -9.90 17.81
N GLY A 771 22.84 -9.93 16.90
CA GLY A 771 21.54 -9.29 17.14
C GLY A 771 21.52 -7.76 16.95
N THR A 772 22.65 -7.13 16.66
CA THR A 772 22.75 -5.68 16.49
C THR A 772 22.80 -5.28 15.01
N VAL A 773 21.84 -4.47 14.57
CA VAL A 773 21.93 -3.72 13.32
C VAL A 773 22.70 -2.42 13.59
N SER A 774 23.84 -2.21 12.93
CA SER A 774 24.65 -0.99 13.06
C SER A 774 24.54 -0.16 11.79
N ILE A 775 24.06 1.07 11.94
CA ILE A 775 23.85 2.05 10.88
C ILE A 775 24.87 3.19 11.08
N PRO A 776 25.66 3.54 10.07
CA PRO A 776 26.50 4.73 10.13
C PRO A 776 25.71 6.04 10.27
N ASP A 777 26.34 7.03 10.90
CA ASP A 777 25.80 8.39 11.09
C ASP A 777 25.68 9.18 9.80
#